data_AF-A0A9D5KL23-F1
#
_entry.id   AF-A0A9D5KL23-F1
#
_cell.length_a   1.000
_cell.length_b   1.000
_cell.length_c   1.000
_cell.angle_alpha   90.00
_cell.angle_beta   90.00
_cell.angle_gamma   90.00
#
_symmetry.space_group_name_H-M   'P 1'
#
loop_
_entity.id
_entity.type
_entity.pdbx_description
1 polymer ?
#
loop_
_entity_poly.entity_id
_entity_poly.type
_entity_poly.pdbx_seq_one_letter_code
_entity_poly.pdbx_strand_id
1 'polypeptide(L)'
;MDNIKLIIGMLCFMTIGCMRLCAEELHPRVYFKPEDIPAIKAKLEDNFFHRKYLSLRNYCEQRQYTNYTSAYMQEYDKSLDALHFALLAQLIEPSDPLYQVSVNQLKNILLHINDGLYPESVYSEYSNRWQWDGSTFVHAWYPGGVLMYYTLAYDVLVGLGELSGLDRTKVRSRILILNYNLYNKLKTWENLTANIRLRCLIGTGVVSMAFPDQTGTIPDPENLLNGSSVVLDTDECLQFTMRDLFVYQHSMPPDDNSGVGTVANFIMKDGAYKEGQSYENDVFKIFTPFLIMYNRHTGINYITGQGGFDDRILKMYEWNVKTMLPNGKPPTVDTGWYSSIATGIELVADMTEHSWLHWYFNEVKNQNSAYPFVIPFYNLPNKTPQQPQLRTEFIPDSGYAVFRDQWGEEGTYLLLLAEHSPDRSTHEQADQASFLLYSHKAYAAIDPGDGRAYRAETEGLFNRGGKEDWMQSGFGHNLITIDSHYTKEYDENDVMLKAGENNSCTPSLDYLYTRSHDPSYLQNMYAKEHIDYAEAYLDFTDQDVILVRSIAFPRHRYFIVADQLSAGSSHDYTWQIHFGGGTNIGSLASIDMQYSWTMPNEDDIPASLDVNFLTGPSLVTVHTDGPTNYDGHGYPRDVYDHTYLKAEAKAANHEYVTVLFPRWQDEPSLTIEELMPDTAWKIIHNPEQYDIVINNPDRKEIETDILITNASLLFACLDKNNEGFVPLTILAKGGSEITVQGEGLWQFKTDPKKIFFYQFAGVVPEYPDESGTEPEDVPLGEFSFKVVNNIISSKTSQSAGIIYTVPDPGHLFIRIYSPDGKIIKTLIDQQVEPDNYVLSWDGTDETGNPVGSGVYHVKCVFGDHTKHEKIVVIR
;
A
#
# COMPACT_ATOMS: atom_id res chain seq x y z
N MET A 1 9.07 0.34 27.65
CA MET A 1 7.63 0.49 28.02
C MET A 1 6.77 -0.65 27.45
N ASP A 2 7.32 -1.45 26.54
CA ASP A 2 6.58 -2.45 25.74
C ASP A 2 6.13 -3.67 26.55
N ASN A 3 6.91 -4.09 27.56
CA ASN A 3 6.52 -5.18 28.46
C ASN A 3 5.27 -4.83 29.32
N ILE A 4 5.01 -3.55 29.60
CA ILE A 4 3.83 -3.13 30.37
C ILE A 4 2.59 -3.08 29.46
N LYS A 5 2.73 -2.66 28.19
CA LYS A 5 1.65 -2.75 27.19
C LYS A 5 1.29 -4.20 26.88
N LEU A 6 2.28 -5.11 26.81
CA LEU A 6 2.06 -6.54 26.61
C LEU A 6 1.32 -7.19 27.79
N ILE A 7 1.70 -6.84 29.03
CA ILE A 7 1.03 -7.33 30.24
C ILE A 7 -0.39 -6.76 30.37
N ILE A 8 -0.61 -5.49 30.00
CA ILE A 8 -1.95 -4.88 29.93
C ILE A 8 -2.78 -5.52 28.80
N GLY A 9 -2.18 -5.83 27.65
CA GLY A 9 -2.82 -6.56 26.55
C GLY A 9 -3.26 -7.96 26.95
N MET A 10 -2.39 -8.73 27.62
CA MET A 10 -2.73 -10.05 28.17
C MET A 10 -3.77 -9.96 29.29
N LEU A 11 -3.70 -8.97 30.19
CA LEU A 11 -4.68 -8.78 31.26
C LEU A 11 -6.04 -8.34 30.72
N CYS A 12 -6.07 -7.42 29.73
CA CYS A 12 -7.28 -7.05 29.00
C CYS A 12 -7.89 -8.27 28.31
N PHE A 13 -7.08 -9.10 27.63
CA PHE A 13 -7.56 -10.34 26.99
C PHE A 13 -8.06 -11.37 28.01
N MET A 14 -7.44 -11.52 29.18
CA MET A 14 -7.95 -12.40 30.24
C MET A 14 -9.28 -11.92 30.83
N THR A 15 -9.56 -10.61 30.82
CA THR A 15 -10.86 -10.06 31.23
C THR A 15 -11.90 -9.97 30.10
N ILE A 16 -11.48 -9.84 28.84
CA ILE A 16 -12.34 -9.68 27.65
C ILE A 16 -12.68 -11.04 27.03
N GLY A 17 -11.75 -11.98 27.00
CA GLY A 17 -11.92 -13.37 26.54
C GLY A 17 -12.76 -14.25 27.47
N CYS A 18 -13.44 -13.68 28.47
CA CYS A 18 -14.35 -14.38 29.37
C CYS A 18 -15.82 -13.96 29.22
N MET A 19 -16.15 -13.06 28.28
CA MET A 19 -17.53 -12.69 27.99
C MET A 19 -18.12 -13.62 26.93
N ARG A 20 -18.74 -14.71 27.39
CA ARG A 20 -19.63 -15.51 26.54
C ARG A 20 -20.72 -14.60 26.01
N LEU A 21 -20.84 -14.49 24.69
CA LEU A 21 -21.92 -13.72 24.07
C LEU A 21 -23.26 -14.23 24.60
N CYS A 22 -24.12 -13.33 25.08
CA CYS A 22 -25.43 -13.72 25.55
C CYS A 22 -26.26 -14.27 24.39
N ALA A 23 -26.89 -15.43 24.59
CA ALA A 23 -27.89 -15.94 23.68
C ALA A 23 -29.16 -15.07 23.78
N GLU A 24 -29.21 -13.94 23.06
CA GLU A 24 -30.47 -13.26 22.81
C GLU A 24 -31.42 -14.25 22.08
N GLU A 25 -32.72 -14.28 22.36
CA GLU A 25 -33.62 -15.18 21.61
C GLU A 25 -34.01 -14.59 20.25
N LEU A 26 -33.91 -13.27 20.12
CA LEU A 26 -34.36 -12.53 18.94
C LEU A 26 -33.36 -12.68 17.78
N HIS A 27 -33.92 -12.87 16.60
CA HIS A 27 -33.24 -12.88 15.32
C HIS A 27 -33.89 -11.81 14.43
N PRO A 28 -33.17 -11.19 13.47
CA PRO A 28 -31.74 -11.35 13.21
C PRO A 28 -30.92 -10.69 14.32
N ARG A 29 -29.69 -11.15 14.55
CA ARG A 29 -28.85 -10.65 15.65
C ARG A 29 -27.44 -10.28 15.22
N VAL A 30 -26.90 -10.98 14.21
CA VAL A 30 -25.49 -10.87 13.84
C VAL A 30 -25.27 -9.70 12.89
N TYR A 31 -26.08 -9.66 11.83
CA TYR A 31 -25.92 -8.67 10.77
C TYR A 31 -26.47 -7.29 11.17
N PHE A 32 -27.66 -7.31 11.72
CA PHE A 32 -28.40 -6.19 12.28
C PHE A 32 -29.42 -6.76 13.27
N LYS A 33 -29.92 -5.92 14.18
CA LYS A 33 -30.95 -6.29 15.15
C LYS A 33 -32.35 -5.93 14.63
N PRO A 34 -33.45 -6.50 15.16
CA PRO A 34 -34.80 -6.19 14.70
C PRO A 34 -35.14 -4.70 14.80
N GLU A 35 -34.61 -4.00 15.80
CA GLU A 35 -34.77 -2.55 15.99
C GLU A 35 -34.09 -1.70 14.90
N ASP A 36 -33.11 -2.23 14.16
CA ASP A 36 -32.43 -1.49 13.09
C ASP A 36 -33.22 -1.51 11.77
N ILE A 37 -34.11 -2.48 11.59
CA ILE A 37 -34.81 -2.73 10.32
C ILE A 37 -35.55 -1.47 9.81
N PRO A 38 -36.30 -0.70 10.63
CA PRO A 38 -36.94 0.52 10.16
C PRO A 38 -35.95 1.54 9.60
N ALA A 39 -34.80 1.74 10.26
CA ALA A 39 -33.78 2.65 9.80
C ALA A 39 -33.12 2.15 8.49
N ILE A 40 -32.86 0.85 8.39
CA ILE A 40 -32.35 0.22 7.16
C ILE A 40 -33.32 0.41 5.99
N LYS A 41 -34.63 0.22 6.20
CA LYS A 41 -35.64 0.45 5.16
C LYS A 41 -35.73 1.92 4.76
N ALA A 42 -35.65 2.85 5.72
CA ALA A 42 -35.67 4.29 5.45
C ALA A 42 -34.50 4.73 4.55
N LYS A 43 -33.33 4.08 4.64
CA LYS A 43 -32.18 4.35 3.75
C LYS A 43 -32.52 4.17 2.27
N LEU A 44 -33.49 3.32 1.93
CA LEU A 44 -33.85 3.05 0.52
C LEU A 44 -34.52 4.24 -0.18
N GLU A 45 -34.88 5.29 0.56
CA GLU A 45 -35.33 6.57 0.00
C GLU A 45 -34.17 7.38 -0.62
N ASP A 46 -32.93 7.12 -0.19
CA ASP A 46 -31.75 7.74 -0.76
C ASP A 46 -31.33 7.06 -2.07
N ASN A 47 -30.91 7.85 -3.06
CA ASN A 47 -30.57 7.39 -4.41
C ASN A 47 -29.39 6.40 -4.44
N PHE A 48 -28.40 6.52 -3.56
CA PHE A 48 -27.29 5.59 -3.46
C PHE A 48 -27.79 4.21 -3.06
N PHE A 49 -28.51 4.11 -1.95
CA PHE A 49 -29.03 2.84 -1.45
C PHE A 49 -30.13 2.27 -2.35
N HIS A 50 -30.98 3.13 -2.93
CA HIS A 50 -32.04 2.71 -3.85
C HIS A 50 -31.48 1.96 -5.06
N ARG A 51 -30.39 2.44 -5.66
CA ARG A 51 -29.72 1.76 -6.78
C ARG A 51 -29.18 0.38 -6.39
N LYS A 52 -28.61 0.24 -5.20
CA LYS A 52 -28.12 -1.05 -4.69
C LYS A 52 -29.25 -2.02 -4.41
N TYR A 53 -30.34 -1.53 -3.84
CA TYR A 53 -31.57 -2.29 -3.65
C TYR A 53 -32.15 -2.78 -4.99
N LEU A 54 -32.20 -1.94 -6.02
CA LEU A 54 -32.65 -2.37 -7.36
C LEU A 54 -31.73 -3.42 -7.99
N SER A 55 -30.41 -3.28 -7.83
CA SER A 55 -29.44 -4.29 -8.28
C SER A 55 -29.67 -5.65 -7.58
N LEU A 56 -29.85 -5.63 -6.26
CA LEU A 56 -30.20 -6.82 -5.47
C LEU A 56 -31.52 -7.45 -5.92
N ARG A 57 -32.56 -6.62 -6.10
CA ARG A 57 -33.87 -7.07 -6.56
C ARG A 57 -33.78 -7.75 -7.93
N ASN A 58 -33.11 -7.12 -8.89
CA ASN A 58 -32.90 -7.67 -10.23
C ASN A 58 -32.11 -8.98 -10.20
N TYR A 59 -31.08 -9.06 -9.34
CA TYR A 59 -30.28 -10.27 -9.16
C TYR A 59 -31.14 -11.46 -8.67
N CYS A 60 -31.95 -11.24 -7.64
CA CYS A 60 -32.85 -12.25 -7.11
C CYS A 60 -33.95 -12.64 -8.11
N GLU A 61 -34.49 -11.67 -8.87
CA GLU A 61 -35.49 -11.92 -9.90
C GLU A 61 -34.95 -12.83 -11.02
N GLN A 62 -33.71 -12.63 -11.45
CA GLN A 62 -33.05 -13.49 -12.45
C GLN A 62 -32.83 -14.93 -11.95
N ARG A 63 -32.74 -15.12 -10.64
CA ARG A 63 -32.45 -16.41 -9.99
C ARG A 63 -33.69 -17.07 -9.38
N GLN A 64 -34.87 -16.51 -9.56
CA GLN A 64 -36.10 -17.01 -8.93
C GLN A 64 -36.49 -18.46 -9.33
N TYR A 65 -35.94 -18.97 -10.43
CA TYR A 65 -36.18 -20.33 -10.95
C TYR A 65 -34.93 -21.22 -10.90
N THR A 66 -33.85 -20.79 -10.24
CA THR A 66 -32.62 -21.56 -10.13
C THR A 66 -32.87 -22.88 -9.40
N ASN A 67 -32.25 -23.96 -9.89
CA ASN A 67 -32.32 -25.28 -9.27
C ASN A 67 -31.15 -25.51 -8.31
N TYR A 68 -31.36 -25.23 -7.02
CA TYR A 68 -30.34 -25.33 -5.98
C TYR A 68 -30.00 -26.76 -5.52
N THR A 69 -30.78 -27.76 -5.94
CA THR A 69 -30.46 -29.19 -5.73
C THR A 69 -29.62 -29.76 -6.87
N SER A 70 -29.15 -28.91 -7.79
CA SER A 70 -28.25 -29.33 -8.86
C SER A 70 -26.89 -29.69 -8.27
N ALA A 71 -26.41 -30.89 -8.59
CA ALA A 71 -25.09 -31.36 -8.24
C ALA A 71 -23.93 -30.56 -8.90
N TYR A 72 -24.25 -29.68 -9.86
CA TYR A 72 -23.29 -28.83 -10.55
C TYR A 72 -23.25 -27.40 -10.00
N MET A 73 -24.12 -27.06 -9.05
CA MET A 73 -24.14 -25.71 -8.49
C MET A 73 -23.09 -25.56 -7.38
N GLN A 74 -22.25 -24.52 -7.50
CA GLN A 74 -21.18 -24.26 -6.55
C GLN A 74 -21.73 -23.78 -5.20
N GLU A 75 -21.19 -24.31 -4.10
CA GLU A 75 -21.61 -23.89 -2.75
C GLU A 75 -21.40 -22.39 -2.48
N TYR A 76 -20.35 -21.79 -3.07
CA TYR A 76 -20.15 -20.35 -2.98
C TYR A 76 -21.33 -19.58 -3.59
N ASP A 77 -21.71 -19.90 -4.82
CA ASP A 77 -22.85 -19.26 -5.50
C ASP A 77 -24.17 -19.50 -4.75
N LYS A 78 -24.40 -20.74 -4.26
CA LYS A 78 -25.58 -21.06 -3.44
C LYS A 78 -25.64 -20.19 -2.18
N SER A 79 -24.53 -20.07 -1.45
CA SER A 79 -24.46 -19.30 -0.22
C SER A 79 -24.64 -17.79 -0.44
N LEU A 80 -24.07 -17.25 -1.53
CA LEU A 80 -24.26 -15.86 -1.92
C LEU A 80 -25.72 -15.57 -2.31
N ASP A 81 -26.34 -16.47 -3.07
CA ASP A 81 -27.76 -16.40 -3.41
C ASP A 81 -28.65 -16.43 -2.15
N ALA A 82 -28.31 -17.27 -1.17
CA ALA A 82 -29.02 -17.32 0.11
C ALA A 82 -29.01 -15.96 0.80
N LEU A 83 -27.83 -15.35 0.93
CA LEU A 83 -27.68 -14.03 1.54
C LEU A 83 -28.46 -12.96 0.76
N HIS A 84 -28.41 -12.96 -0.57
CA HIS A 84 -29.15 -12.00 -1.38
C HIS A 84 -30.67 -12.15 -1.23
N PHE A 85 -31.21 -13.37 -1.28
CA PHE A 85 -32.64 -13.59 -1.04
C PHE A 85 -33.05 -13.22 0.38
N ALA A 86 -32.19 -13.46 1.38
CA ALA A 86 -32.41 -13.06 2.76
C ALA A 86 -32.53 -11.54 2.89
N LEU A 87 -31.55 -10.80 2.37
CA LEU A 87 -31.56 -9.34 2.39
C LEU A 87 -32.76 -8.78 1.63
N LEU A 88 -33.09 -9.32 0.45
CA LEU A 88 -34.25 -8.86 -0.31
C LEU A 88 -35.54 -9.08 0.47
N ALA A 89 -35.76 -10.28 1.00
CA ALA A 89 -36.95 -10.61 1.80
C ALA A 89 -37.10 -9.71 3.03
N GLN A 90 -35.99 -9.30 3.66
CA GLN A 90 -36.01 -8.36 4.77
C GLN A 90 -36.38 -6.93 4.36
N LEU A 91 -35.96 -6.50 3.18
CA LEU A 91 -36.12 -5.12 2.69
C LEU A 91 -37.49 -4.85 2.06
N ILE A 92 -38.16 -5.86 1.50
CA ILE A 92 -39.48 -5.70 0.87
C ILE A 92 -40.63 -5.98 1.82
N GLU A 93 -41.83 -5.52 1.44
CA GLU A 93 -43.05 -5.82 2.18
C GLU A 93 -43.58 -7.22 1.84
N PRO A 94 -44.26 -7.92 2.77
CA PRO A 94 -44.85 -9.24 2.50
C PRO A 94 -45.84 -9.27 1.33
N SER A 95 -46.41 -8.13 0.95
CA SER A 95 -47.29 -7.99 -0.22
C SER A 95 -46.56 -7.93 -1.55
N ASP A 96 -45.23 -7.75 -1.56
CA ASP A 96 -44.42 -7.75 -2.78
C ASP A 96 -44.39 -9.14 -3.42
N PRO A 97 -44.60 -9.28 -4.74
CA PRO A 97 -44.58 -10.57 -5.42
C PRO A 97 -43.27 -11.36 -5.21
N LEU A 98 -42.13 -10.68 -5.02
CA LEU A 98 -40.84 -11.33 -4.80
C LEU A 98 -40.63 -11.79 -3.36
N TYR A 99 -41.48 -11.39 -2.39
CA TYR A 99 -41.30 -11.78 -0.99
C TYR A 99 -41.38 -13.30 -0.82
N GLN A 100 -42.49 -13.91 -1.23
CA GLN A 100 -42.67 -15.36 -1.07
C GLN A 100 -41.69 -16.15 -1.94
N VAL A 101 -41.34 -15.63 -3.12
CA VAL A 101 -40.31 -16.21 -3.99
C VAL A 101 -38.97 -16.26 -3.27
N SER A 102 -38.54 -15.14 -2.68
CA SER A 102 -37.27 -15.02 -1.97
C SER A 102 -37.24 -15.93 -0.75
N VAL A 103 -38.31 -15.93 0.06
CA VAL A 103 -38.45 -16.82 1.23
C VAL A 103 -38.40 -18.29 0.82
N ASN A 104 -39.08 -18.68 -0.25
CA ASN A 104 -39.10 -20.07 -0.71
C ASN A 104 -37.74 -20.52 -1.25
N GLN A 105 -37.08 -19.70 -2.08
CA GLN A 105 -35.74 -20.02 -2.57
C GLN A 105 -34.73 -20.06 -1.43
N LEU A 106 -34.80 -19.12 -0.49
CA LEU A 106 -33.94 -19.12 0.67
C LEU A 106 -34.11 -20.39 1.53
N LYS A 107 -35.35 -20.80 1.82
CA LYS A 107 -35.62 -22.09 2.52
C LYS A 107 -35.05 -23.28 1.75
N ASN A 108 -35.26 -23.31 0.43
CA ASN A 108 -34.76 -24.36 -0.45
C ASN A 108 -33.24 -24.45 -0.36
N ILE A 109 -32.53 -23.34 -0.54
CA ILE A 109 -31.07 -23.28 -0.45
C ILE A 109 -30.59 -23.78 0.92
N LEU A 110 -31.14 -23.23 2.01
CA LEU A 110 -30.68 -23.54 3.37
C LEU A 110 -30.91 -25.02 3.77
N LEU A 111 -31.98 -25.65 3.27
CA LEU A 111 -32.24 -27.08 3.49
C LEU A 111 -31.31 -28.00 2.67
N HIS A 112 -30.63 -27.45 1.66
CA HIS A 112 -29.74 -28.15 0.75
C HIS A 112 -28.27 -27.69 0.88
N ILE A 113 -27.88 -27.10 2.02
CA ILE A 113 -26.47 -26.80 2.32
C ILE A 113 -25.67 -28.09 2.30
N ASN A 114 -24.64 -28.15 1.44
CA ASN A 114 -23.71 -29.27 1.31
C ASN A 114 -24.44 -30.63 1.30
N ASP A 115 -25.34 -30.82 0.35
CA ASP A 115 -26.18 -32.00 0.20
C ASP A 115 -25.44 -33.27 -0.27
N GLY A 116 -24.15 -33.15 -0.61
CA GLY A 116 -23.31 -34.27 -1.04
C GLY A 116 -23.73 -34.86 -2.39
N LEU A 117 -24.49 -34.13 -3.21
CA LEU A 117 -25.03 -34.64 -4.48
C LEU A 117 -24.01 -34.71 -5.63
N TYR A 118 -22.74 -34.41 -5.38
CA TYR A 118 -21.74 -34.23 -6.44
C TYR A 118 -21.31 -35.55 -7.11
N PRO A 119 -21.35 -35.67 -8.46
CA PRO A 119 -20.97 -36.90 -9.17
C PRO A 119 -19.44 -37.10 -9.23
N GLU A 120 -18.97 -38.35 -9.30
CA GLU A 120 -17.54 -38.73 -9.41
C GLU A 120 -16.80 -38.01 -10.55
N SER A 121 -17.47 -37.71 -11.68
CA SER A 121 -16.88 -36.97 -12.80
C SER A 121 -16.52 -35.51 -12.47
N VAL A 122 -17.07 -34.95 -11.39
CA VAL A 122 -16.70 -33.62 -10.86
C VAL A 122 -15.47 -33.72 -9.95
N TYR A 123 -15.10 -34.93 -9.48
CA TYR A 123 -13.92 -35.15 -8.63
C TYR A 123 -12.61 -35.34 -9.43
N SER A 124 -12.68 -35.71 -10.72
CA SER A 124 -11.52 -36.19 -11.48
C SER A 124 -10.74 -35.10 -12.25
N GLU A 125 -11.24 -33.87 -12.34
CA GLU A 125 -10.51 -32.76 -12.94
C GLU A 125 -9.73 -32.03 -11.85
N TYR A 126 -8.39 -32.03 -11.95
CA TYR A 126 -7.45 -31.34 -11.04
C TYR A 126 -7.75 -29.83 -10.86
N SER A 127 -8.65 -29.25 -11.67
CA SER A 127 -9.11 -27.87 -11.65
C SER A 127 -10.47 -27.64 -10.96
N ASN A 128 -11.18 -28.68 -10.51
CA ASN A 128 -12.53 -28.55 -9.93
C ASN A 128 -12.57 -28.46 -8.39
N ARG A 129 -12.05 -27.33 -7.88
CA ARG A 129 -12.43 -26.48 -6.69
C ARG A 129 -13.86 -26.54 -6.03
N TRP A 130 -14.78 -27.47 -6.31
CA TRP A 130 -16.25 -27.16 -6.31
C TRP A 130 -17.10 -27.98 -5.31
N GLN A 131 -16.47 -28.69 -4.36
CA GLN A 131 -17.15 -29.45 -3.32
C GLN A 131 -16.51 -29.14 -1.96
N TRP A 132 -17.29 -28.74 -0.96
CA TRP A 132 -16.74 -28.41 0.36
C TRP A 132 -17.59 -29.02 1.48
N ASP A 133 -17.07 -30.10 2.05
CA ASP A 133 -17.63 -30.78 3.22
C ASP A 133 -17.12 -30.21 4.56
N GLY A 134 -16.34 -29.14 4.51
CA GLY A 134 -15.64 -28.58 5.65
C GLY A 134 -14.26 -29.16 5.94
N SER A 135 -13.80 -30.21 5.25
CA SER A 135 -12.65 -31.03 5.68
C SER A 135 -11.36 -30.89 4.85
N THR A 136 -11.43 -30.38 3.61
CA THR A 136 -10.30 -30.38 2.66
C THR A 136 -9.79 -28.98 2.28
N PHE A 137 -8.46 -28.82 2.24
CA PHE A 137 -7.77 -27.56 1.90
C PHE A 137 -7.61 -27.28 0.41
N VAL A 138 -7.81 -28.27 -0.46
CA VAL A 138 -7.66 -28.12 -1.91
C VAL A 138 -8.78 -27.21 -2.51
N HIS A 139 -9.82 -26.91 -1.71
CA HIS A 139 -11.02 -26.16 -2.09
C HIS A 139 -11.09 -24.76 -1.40
N ALA A 140 -9.94 -24.26 -0.98
CA ALA A 140 -9.72 -23.25 0.06
C ALA A 140 -10.16 -21.79 -0.21
N TRP A 141 -10.55 -21.40 -1.42
CA TRP A 141 -10.75 -19.97 -1.74
C TRP A 141 -11.98 -19.34 -1.07
N TYR A 142 -13.01 -20.15 -0.78
CA TYR A 142 -14.36 -19.69 -0.40
C TYR A 142 -14.97 -20.19 0.94
N PRO A 143 -14.45 -21.20 1.66
CA PRO A 143 -15.03 -21.75 2.90
C PRO A 143 -15.55 -20.72 3.92
N GLY A 144 -14.74 -19.69 4.19
CA GLY A 144 -15.08 -18.64 5.14
C GLY A 144 -16.29 -17.81 4.72
N GLY A 145 -16.31 -17.39 3.46
CA GLY A 145 -17.43 -16.65 2.88
C GLY A 145 -18.71 -17.49 2.83
N VAL A 146 -18.60 -18.77 2.46
CA VAL A 146 -19.74 -19.71 2.45
C VAL A 146 -20.40 -19.82 3.81
N LEU A 147 -19.61 -20.06 4.87
CA LEU A 147 -20.15 -20.12 6.23
C LEU A 147 -20.78 -18.80 6.65
N MET A 148 -20.12 -17.68 6.38
CA MET A 148 -20.65 -16.36 6.69
C MET A 148 -21.99 -16.14 6.00
N TYR A 149 -22.10 -16.34 4.69
CA TYR A 149 -23.31 -16.07 3.93
C TYR A 149 -24.48 -16.97 4.34
N TYR A 150 -24.27 -18.28 4.49
CA TYR A 150 -25.32 -19.18 4.99
C TYR A 150 -25.77 -18.83 6.41
N THR A 151 -24.84 -18.46 7.28
CA THR A 151 -25.14 -18.10 8.67
C THR A 151 -25.98 -16.83 8.74
N LEU A 152 -25.60 -15.79 8.00
CA LEU A 152 -26.36 -14.54 7.96
C LEU A 152 -27.75 -14.74 7.32
N ALA A 153 -27.84 -15.58 6.28
CA ALA A 153 -29.10 -15.91 5.64
C ALA A 153 -30.04 -16.72 6.56
N TYR A 154 -29.48 -17.66 7.35
CA TYR A 154 -30.20 -18.36 8.42
C TYR A 154 -30.73 -17.37 9.46
N ASP A 155 -29.88 -16.47 9.95
CA ASP A 155 -30.21 -15.48 10.98
C ASP A 155 -31.40 -14.62 10.55
N VAL A 156 -31.39 -14.16 9.29
CA VAL A 156 -32.50 -13.39 8.71
C VAL A 156 -33.76 -14.22 8.57
N LEU A 157 -33.70 -15.43 8.00
CA LEU A 157 -34.90 -16.25 7.77
C LEU A 157 -35.58 -16.70 9.08
N VAL A 158 -34.80 -16.95 10.13
CA VAL A 158 -35.35 -17.18 11.48
C VAL A 158 -36.02 -15.92 12.01
N GLY A 159 -35.40 -14.75 11.83
CA GLY A 159 -35.97 -13.46 12.26
C GLY A 159 -37.28 -13.10 11.55
N LEU A 160 -37.44 -13.50 10.28
CA LEU A 160 -38.69 -13.39 9.54
C LEU A 160 -39.78 -14.36 10.05
N GLY A 161 -39.45 -15.30 10.94
CA GLY A 161 -40.37 -16.34 11.42
C GLY A 161 -40.63 -17.46 10.41
N GLU A 162 -39.88 -17.46 9.30
CA GLU A 162 -40.11 -18.34 8.17
C GLU A 162 -39.35 -19.68 8.31
N LEU A 163 -38.32 -19.75 9.15
CA LEU A 163 -37.60 -20.99 9.49
C LEU A 163 -37.82 -21.38 10.95
N SER A 164 -38.53 -22.47 11.19
CA SER A 164 -38.89 -22.94 12.54
C SER A 164 -38.87 -24.46 12.67
N GLY A 165 -39.04 -24.96 13.90
CA GLY A 165 -39.19 -26.39 14.20
C GLY A 165 -38.04 -27.27 13.71
N LEU A 166 -38.39 -28.39 13.07
CA LEU A 166 -37.42 -29.38 12.59
C LEU A 166 -36.52 -28.79 11.49
N ASP A 167 -37.08 -28.00 10.57
CA ASP A 167 -36.29 -27.41 9.49
C ASP A 167 -35.26 -26.41 10.03
N ARG A 168 -35.62 -25.59 11.03
CA ARG A 168 -34.63 -24.76 11.74
C ARG A 168 -33.51 -25.58 12.36
N THR A 169 -33.85 -26.74 12.92
CA THR A 169 -32.87 -27.65 13.54
C THR A 169 -31.95 -28.25 12.48
N LYS A 170 -32.49 -28.69 11.34
CA LYS A 170 -31.72 -29.22 10.20
C LYS A 170 -30.70 -28.23 9.67
N VAL A 171 -31.15 -27.02 9.32
CA VAL A 171 -30.26 -25.97 8.78
C VAL A 171 -29.18 -25.59 9.78
N ARG A 172 -29.55 -25.40 11.06
CA ARG A 172 -28.58 -25.14 12.13
C ARG A 172 -27.53 -26.25 12.23
N SER A 173 -27.96 -27.52 12.16
CA SER A 173 -27.07 -28.68 12.26
C SER A 173 -26.07 -28.71 11.11
N ARG A 174 -26.52 -28.47 9.87
CA ARG A 174 -25.66 -28.40 8.68
C ARG A 174 -24.55 -27.34 8.83
N ILE A 175 -24.91 -26.12 9.24
CA ILE A 175 -23.94 -25.03 9.43
C ILE A 175 -22.94 -25.37 10.54
N LEU A 176 -23.41 -25.89 11.68
CA LEU A 176 -22.54 -26.25 12.80
C LEU A 176 -21.58 -27.40 12.48
N ILE A 177 -22.01 -28.39 11.70
CA ILE A 177 -21.15 -29.50 11.25
C ILE A 177 -20.04 -28.99 10.32
N LEU A 178 -20.38 -28.13 9.34
CA LEU A 178 -19.37 -27.51 8.47
C LEU A 178 -18.36 -26.69 9.28
N ASN A 179 -18.84 -25.91 10.26
CA ASN A 179 -17.97 -25.15 11.14
C ASN A 179 -17.08 -26.04 12.01
N TYR A 180 -17.61 -27.15 12.56
CA TYR A 180 -16.82 -28.11 13.33
C TYR A 180 -15.67 -28.69 12.49
N ASN A 181 -15.95 -29.07 11.25
CA ASN A 181 -14.93 -29.60 10.34
C ASN A 181 -13.85 -28.54 10.05
N LEU A 182 -14.25 -27.32 9.71
CA LEU A 182 -13.31 -26.22 9.42
C LEU A 182 -12.47 -25.84 10.65
N TYR A 183 -13.12 -25.68 11.80
CA TYR A 183 -12.47 -25.32 13.05
C TYR A 183 -11.41 -26.34 13.47
N ASN A 184 -11.71 -27.64 13.38
CA ASN A 184 -10.72 -28.68 13.68
C ASN A 184 -9.56 -28.70 12.69
N LYS A 185 -9.82 -28.32 11.43
CA LYS A 185 -8.77 -28.18 10.44
C LYS A 185 -7.86 -26.98 10.73
N LEU A 186 -8.43 -25.82 11.07
CA LEU A 186 -7.68 -24.61 11.44
C LEU A 186 -6.73 -24.85 12.63
N LYS A 187 -7.12 -25.68 13.60
CA LYS A 187 -6.29 -26.04 14.76
C LYS A 187 -5.03 -26.83 14.40
N THR A 188 -5.03 -27.56 13.29
CA THR A 188 -3.90 -28.39 12.85
C THR A 188 -3.14 -27.78 11.67
N TRP A 189 -3.53 -26.58 11.23
CA TRP A 189 -2.93 -25.94 10.08
C TRP A 189 -1.77 -25.04 10.48
N GLU A 190 -0.56 -25.47 10.14
CA GLU A 190 0.70 -24.86 10.55
C GLU A 190 1.12 -23.67 9.68
N ASN A 191 0.58 -23.51 8.47
CA ASN A 191 0.96 -22.41 7.58
C ASN A 191 0.10 -21.15 7.83
N LEU A 192 0.71 -20.13 8.46
CA LEU A 192 0.06 -18.85 8.81
C LEU A 192 0.09 -17.81 7.69
N THR A 193 0.74 -18.07 6.54
CA THR A 193 0.97 -17.08 5.46
C THR A 193 0.04 -17.23 4.26
N ALA A 194 -1.07 -17.99 4.36
CA ALA A 194 -2.07 -18.06 3.28
C ALA A 194 -3.30 -17.17 3.58
N ASN A 195 -3.67 -16.26 2.66
CA ASN A 195 -4.88 -15.43 2.79
C ASN A 195 -6.18 -16.24 3.04
N ILE A 196 -6.17 -17.50 2.61
CA ILE A 196 -7.19 -18.52 2.88
C ILE A 196 -7.47 -18.64 4.38
N ARG A 197 -6.43 -18.61 5.23
CA ARG A 197 -6.57 -18.74 6.69
C ARG A 197 -7.41 -17.61 7.25
N LEU A 198 -7.10 -16.35 6.88
CA LEU A 198 -7.89 -15.17 7.26
C LEU A 198 -9.36 -15.38 6.88
N ARG A 199 -9.63 -15.82 5.65
CA ARG A 199 -10.99 -16.08 5.18
C ARG A 199 -11.70 -17.13 6.04
N CYS A 200 -11.08 -18.28 6.26
CA CYS A 200 -11.65 -19.38 7.06
C CYS A 200 -11.97 -18.97 8.50
N LEU A 201 -11.08 -18.21 9.14
CA LEU A 201 -11.27 -17.70 10.51
C LEU A 201 -12.53 -16.83 10.63
N ILE A 202 -12.81 -15.99 9.63
CA ILE A 202 -14.02 -15.15 9.57
C ILE A 202 -15.28 -16.00 9.59
N GLY A 203 -15.35 -17.04 8.76
CA GLY A 203 -16.51 -17.93 8.69
C GLY A 203 -16.80 -18.56 10.06
N THR A 204 -15.77 -19.08 10.72
CA THR A 204 -15.88 -19.63 12.08
C THR A 204 -16.30 -18.57 13.10
N GLY A 205 -15.78 -17.35 13.01
CA GLY A 205 -16.18 -16.24 13.87
C GLY A 205 -17.66 -15.87 13.73
N VAL A 206 -18.17 -15.76 12.50
CA VAL A 206 -19.57 -15.41 12.21
C VAL A 206 -20.53 -16.50 12.70
N VAL A 207 -20.23 -17.79 12.44
CA VAL A 207 -21.00 -18.92 12.98
C VAL A 207 -21.08 -18.84 14.50
N SER A 208 -19.96 -18.53 15.14
CA SER A 208 -19.89 -18.46 16.60
C SER A 208 -20.74 -17.34 17.19
N MET A 209 -20.78 -16.17 16.53
CA MET A 209 -21.67 -15.07 16.92
C MET A 209 -23.16 -15.37 16.69
N ALA A 210 -23.49 -16.18 15.68
CA ALA A 210 -24.88 -16.56 15.37
C ALA A 210 -25.45 -17.63 16.31
N PHE A 211 -24.59 -18.51 16.82
CA PHE A 211 -24.97 -19.64 17.67
C PHE A 211 -24.24 -19.62 19.03
N PRO A 212 -24.30 -18.54 19.82
CA PRO A 212 -23.57 -18.44 21.10
C PRO A 212 -24.09 -19.41 22.18
N ASP A 213 -25.25 -20.02 21.93
CA ASP A 213 -25.88 -21.04 22.75
C ASP A 213 -25.32 -22.46 22.50
N GLN A 214 -24.64 -22.69 21.38
CA GLN A 214 -24.14 -24.02 21.03
C GLN A 214 -23.04 -24.48 21.98
N THR A 215 -23.37 -25.47 22.81
CA THR A 215 -22.42 -26.19 23.66
C THR A 215 -22.76 -27.68 23.65
N GLY A 216 -21.73 -28.53 23.66
CA GLY A 216 -21.92 -29.98 23.66
C GLY A 216 -22.21 -30.54 22.27
N THR A 217 -22.95 -31.65 22.23
CA THR A 217 -23.23 -32.39 20.99
C THR A 217 -24.06 -31.55 20.01
N ILE A 218 -23.61 -31.50 18.75
CA ILE A 218 -24.39 -30.91 17.66
C ILE A 218 -25.59 -31.83 17.36
N PRO A 219 -26.83 -31.31 17.33
CA PRO A 219 -27.98 -32.08 16.86
C PRO A 219 -27.75 -32.58 15.43
N ASP A 220 -28.17 -33.81 15.10
CA ASP A 220 -28.05 -34.35 13.75
C ASP A 220 -29.34 -35.07 13.33
N PRO A 221 -30.44 -34.34 13.09
CA PRO A 221 -31.72 -34.92 12.73
C PRO A 221 -31.74 -35.60 11.35
N GLU A 222 -30.71 -35.37 10.53
CA GLU A 222 -30.59 -35.91 9.17
C GLU A 222 -29.56 -37.03 9.07
N ASN A 223 -28.92 -37.40 10.19
CA ASN A 223 -27.87 -38.42 10.25
C ASN A 223 -26.69 -38.14 9.28
N LEU A 224 -26.34 -36.86 9.11
CA LEU A 224 -25.24 -36.42 8.25
C LEU A 224 -23.88 -36.92 8.74
N LEU A 225 -23.76 -37.20 10.04
CA LEU A 225 -22.56 -37.75 10.67
C LEU A 225 -22.51 -39.29 10.65
N ASN A 226 -23.45 -39.94 9.95
CA ASN A 226 -23.54 -41.40 9.81
C ASN A 226 -23.48 -42.14 11.16
N GLY A 227 -24.24 -41.68 12.15
CA GLY A 227 -24.31 -42.24 13.50
C GLY A 227 -23.19 -41.80 14.44
N SER A 228 -22.24 -40.98 13.97
CA SER A 228 -21.23 -40.34 14.82
C SER A 228 -21.82 -39.16 15.59
N SER A 229 -21.23 -38.83 16.73
CA SER A 229 -21.59 -37.65 17.53
C SER A 229 -20.38 -36.73 17.66
N VAL A 230 -20.56 -35.47 17.30
CA VAL A 230 -19.50 -34.44 17.37
C VAL A 230 -19.88 -33.36 18.37
N VAL A 231 -18.90 -32.89 19.14
CA VAL A 231 -19.06 -31.87 20.18
C VAL A 231 -18.43 -30.57 19.69
N LEU A 232 -19.14 -29.47 19.88
CA LEU A 232 -18.68 -28.13 19.51
C LEU A 232 -19.11 -27.13 20.59
N ASP A 233 -18.16 -26.28 20.98
CA ASP A 233 -18.41 -25.07 21.77
C ASP A 233 -18.08 -23.86 20.89
N THR A 234 -19.10 -23.08 20.55
CA THR A 234 -18.92 -21.91 19.67
C THR A 234 -18.21 -20.75 20.37
N ASP A 235 -18.24 -20.68 21.71
CA ASP A 235 -17.45 -19.68 22.44
C ASP A 235 -15.95 -19.97 22.30
N GLU A 236 -15.56 -21.25 22.41
CA GLU A 236 -14.18 -21.70 22.17
C GLU A 236 -13.74 -21.41 20.73
N CYS A 237 -14.64 -21.62 19.75
CA CYS A 237 -14.37 -21.26 18.35
C CYS A 237 -14.12 -19.76 18.17
N LEU A 238 -14.95 -18.90 18.77
CA LEU A 238 -14.77 -17.45 18.68
C LEU A 238 -13.47 -16.98 19.33
N GLN A 239 -13.15 -17.51 20.52
CA GLN A 239 -11.91 -17.21 21.22
C GLN A 239 -10.69 -17.66 20.41
N PHE A 240 -10.74 -18.85 19.81
CA PHE A 240 -9.70 -19.33 18.90
C PHE A 240 -9.54 -18.39 17.70
N THR A 241 -10.64 -18.02 17.03
CA THR A 241 -10.62 -17.11 15.88
C THR A 241 -9.97 -15.78 16.24
N MET A 242 -10.42 -15.12 17.31
CA MET A 242 -9.89 -13.81 17.70
C MET A 242 -8.44 -13.88 18.17
N ARG A 243 -8.06 -14.97 18.87
CA ARG A 243 -6.67 -15.22 19.25
C ARG A 243 -5.78 -15.41 18.02
N ASP A 244 -6.23 -16.21 17.06
CA ASP A 244 -5.45 -16.48 15.85
C ASP A 244 -5.28 -15.22 15.00
N LEU A 245 -6.31 -14.39 14.90
CA LEU A 245 -6.25 -13.13 14.15
C LEU A 245 -5.32 -12.10 14.79
N PHE A 246 -5.36 -11.93 16.12
CA PHE A 246 -4.81 -10.72 16.78
C PHE A 246 -3.77 -10.99 17.88
N VAL A 247 -3.60 -12.22 18.37
CA VAL A 247 -2.69 -12.51 19.49
C VAL A 247 -1.38 -13.11 19.00
N TYR A 248 -0.26 -12.61 19.55
CA TYR A 248 1.08 -13.11 19.32
C TYR A 248 1.22 -14.59 19.74
N GLN A 249 1.45 -15.50 18.79
CA GLN A 249 1.65 -16.94 19.02
C GLN A 249 3.14 -17.27 19.23
N HIS A 250 3.64 -17.25 20.47
CA HIS A 250 5.08 -17.46 20.80
C HIS A 250 5.63 -18.90 20.63
N SER A 251 5.46 -19.59 19.50
CA SER A 251 5.94 -20.97 19.35
C SER A 251 6.90 -21.26 18.18
N MET A 252 7.41 -20.26 17.46
CA MET A 252 8.35 -20.46 16.36
C MET A 252 9.56 -19.50 16.47
N PRO A 253 10.72 -19.83 15.86
CA PRO A 253 12.00 -19.15 16.08
C PRO A 253 11.96 -17.65 15.73
N PRO A 254 12.81 -16.82 16.38
CA PRO A 254 12.76 -15.36 16.30
C PRO A 254 13.10 -14.72 14.95
N ASP A 255 13.42 -15.52 13.92
CA ASP A 255 13.74 -15.06 12.56
C ASP A 255 12.54 -15.17 11.59
N ASP A 256 11.35 -15.54 12.10
CA ASP A 256 10.10 -15.45 11.36
C ASP A 256 9.09 -14.58 12.13
N ASN A 257 8.25 -13.85 11.40
CA ASN A 257 7.15 -13.10 12.00
C ASN A 257 6.03 -14.02 12.54
N SER A 258 6.17 -15.35 12.55
CA SER A 258 5.07 -16.28 12.92
C SER A 258 4.75 -16.29 14.43
N GLY A 259 5.47 -15.48 15.21
CA GLY A 259 5.15 -15.10 16.57
C GLY A 259 3.94 -14.16 16.74
N VAL A 260 3.33 -13.67 15.66
CA VAL A 260 2.28 -12.63 15.65
C VAL A 260 0.93 -13.18 15.17
N GLY A 261 -0.20 -12.53 15.53
CA GLY A 261 -1.51 -12.92 15.02
C GLY A 261 -1.58 -12.83 13.49
N THR A 262 -2.41 -13.65 12.84
CA THR A 262 -2.50 -13.78 11.37
C THR A 262 -2.63 -12.42 10.67
N VAL A 263 -3.34 -11.43 11.23
CA VAL A 263 -3.44 -10.08 10.64
C VAL A 263 -2.07 -9.41 10.48
N ALA A 264 -1.18 -9.59 11.45
CA ALA A 264 0.14 -8.99 11.44
C ALA A 264 1.15 -9.69 10.50
N ASN A 265 0.80 -10.87 9.97
CA ASN A 265 1.56 -11.50 8.88
C ASN A 265 1.28 -10.86 7.54
N PHE A 266 0.03 -10.46 7.28
CA PHE A 266 -0.40 -9.89 5.99
C PHE A 266 -0.34 -8.38 5.91
N ILE A 267 -0.51 -7.71 7.06
CA ILE A 267 -0.57 -6.25 7.11
C ILE A 267 0.61 -5.76 7.92
N MET A 268 1.47 -4.97 7.27
CA MET A 268 2.59 -4.31 7.91
C MET A 268 2.11 -3.17 8.81
N LYS A 269 2.95 -2.71 9.75
CA LYS A 269 2.55 -1.71 10.76
C LYS A 269 2.12 -0.37 10.17
N ASP A 270 2.62 -0.06 8.99
CA ASP A 270 2.31 1.14 8.19
C ASP A 270 1.16 0.92 7.19
N GLY A 271 0.59 -0.29 7.15
CA GLY A 271 -0.62 -0.62 6.42
C GLY A 271 -0.44 -1.44 5.15
N ALA A 272 0.78 -1.59 4.62
CA ALA A 272 0.95 -2.33 3.37
C ALA A 272 0.45 -3.78 3.49
N TYR A 273 -0.33 -4.22 2.50
CA TYR A 273 -0.83 -5.58 2.40
C TYR A 273 0.08 -6.41 1.49
N LYS A 274 0.71 -7.43 2.06
CA LYS A 274 1.84 -8.15 1.46
C LYS A 274 1.57 -9.02 0.24
N GLU A 275 0.31 -9.24 -0.15
CA GLU A 275 0.00 -10.02 -1.36
C GLU A 275 -0.60 -9.14 -2.48
N GLY A 276 -0.40 -7.82 -2.40
CA GLY A 276 -1.01 -6.84 -3.30
C GLY A 276 -2.50 -6.59 -3.08
N GLN A 277 -2.99 -5.48 -3.64
CA GLN A 277 -4.36 -4.98 -3.44
C GLN A 277 -5.45 -5.95 -3.96
N SER A 278 -5.14 -6.79 -4.96
CA SER A 278 -6.09 -7.77 -5.48
C SER A 278 -6.49 -8.80 -4.43
N TYR A 279 -5.51 -9.33 -3.69
CA TYR A 279 -5.77 -10.32 -2.65
C TYR A 279 -6.23 -9.69 -1.35
N GLU A 280 -5.85 -8.45 -1.08
CA GLU A 280 -6.47 -7.63 -0.05
C GLU A 280 -7.99 -7.59 -0.26
N ASN A 281 -8.44 -7.22 -1.47
CA ASN A 281 -9.87 -7.09 -1.77
C ASN A 281 -10.65 -8.40 -1.55
N ASP A 282 -10.04 -9.51 -1.94
CA ASP A 282 -10.66 -10.80 -1.75
C ASP A 282 -10.85 -11.20 -0.28
N VAL A 283 -9.96 -10.77 0.61
CA VAL A 283 -10.06 -11.03 2.05
C VAL A 283 -10.99 -10.02 2.71
N PHE A 284 -10.76 -8.73 2.44
CA PHE A 284 -11.41 -7.63 3.15
C PHE A 284 -12.87 -7.41 2.76
N LYS A 285 -13.32 -7.98 1.62
CA LYS A 285 -14.75 -8.07 1.29
C LYS A 285 -15.58 -8.82 2.34
N ILE A 286 -14.99 -9.74 3.10
CA ILE A 286 -15.66 -10.45 4.21
C ILE A 286 -15.07 -10.10 5.59
N PHE A 287 -13.78 -9.73 5.67
CA PHE A 287 -13.12 -9.43 6.94
C PHE A 287 -13.63 -8.12 7.56
N THR A 288 -13.77 -7.05 6.77
CA THR A 288 -14.26 -5.76 7.25
C THR A 288 -15.67 -5.85 7.82
N PRO A 289 -16.65 -6.47 7.12
CA PRO A 289 -17.95 -6.74 7.71
C PRO A 289 -17.90 -7.54 9.00
N PHE A 290 -17.02 -8.56 9.10
CA PHE A 290 -16.87 -9.34 10.32
C PHE A 290 -16.41 -8.50 11.51
N LEU A 291 -15.42 -7.64 11.33
CA LEU A 291 -14.96 -6.76 12.41
C LEU A 291 -16.02 -5.73 12.82
N ILE A 292 -16.83 -5.25 11.87
CA ILE A 292 -17.97 -4.36 12.18
C ILE A 292 -19.04 -5.12 12.97
N MET A 293 -19.40 -6.35 12.58
CA MET A 293 -20.32 -7.19 13.34
C MET A 293 -19.78 -7.45 14.76
N TYR A 294 -18.50 -7.79 14.88
CA TYR A 294 -17.85 -8.02 16.17
C TYR A 294 -17.87 -6.78 17.06
N ASN A 295 -17.53 -5.60 16.51
CA ASN A 295 -17.60 -4.33 17.23
C ASN A 295 -19.03 -4.05 17.71
N ARG A 296 -20.05 -4.24 16.87
CA ARG A 296 -21.45 -4.06 17.26
C ARG A 296 -21.89 -4.98 18.41
N HIS A 297 -21.33 -6.19 18.51
CA HIS A 297 -21.67 -7.15 19.56
C HIS A 297 -20.89 -6.92 20.86
N THR A 298 -19.65 -6.45 20.78
CA THR A 298 -18.71 -6.42 21.90
C THR A 298 -18.32 -5.01 22.34
N GLY A 299 -18.53 -4.01 21.49
CA GLY A 299 -18.01 -2.65 21.65
C GLY A 299 -16.52 -2.51 21.35
N ILE A 300 -15.86 -3.53 20.78
CA ILE A 300 -14.42 -3.53 20.51
C ILE A 300 -14.15 -3.32 19.02
N ASN A 301 -13.52 -2.20 18.68
CA ASN A 301 -13.18 -1.84 17.31
C ASN A 301 -11.71 -2.14 16.93
N TYR A 302 -11.45 -3.34 16.40
CA TYR A 302 -10.11 -3.73 15.93
C TYR A 302 -9.60 -2.93 14.71
N ILE A 303 -10.48 -2.31 13.91
CA ILE A 303 -10.06 -1.53 12.73
C ILE A 303 -9.28 -0.29 13.16
N THR A 304 -9.68 0.36 14.27
CA THR A 304 -9.03 1.56 14.80
C THR A 304 -8.03 1.27 15.93
N GLY A 305 -7.62 0.00 16.10
CA GLY A 305 -6.66 -0.41 17.13
C GLY A 305 -7.24 -0.56 18.54
N GLN A 306 -8.56 -0.71 18.70
CA GLN A 306 -9.12 -1.17 19.98
C GLN A 306 -8.95 -2.69 20.12
N GLY A 307 -8.85 -3.20 21.35
CA GLY A 307 -8.69 -4.65 21.60
C GLY A 307 -7.26 -5.13 21.84
N GLY A 308 -6.29 -4.22 22.00
CA GLY A 308 -4.90 -4.56 22.29
C GLY A 308 -4.06 -4.92 21.05
N PHE A 309 -4.55 -4.60 19.86
CA PHE A 309 -3.86 -4.65 18.57
C PHE A 309 -3.68 -3.22 18.03
N ASP A 310 -2.72 -2.98 17.14
CA ASP A 310 -2.49 -1.64 16.58
C ASP A 310 -3.50 -1.27 15.46
N ASP A 311 -3.36 -0.06 14.93
CA ASP A 311 -4.25 0.54 13.93
C ASP A 311 -3.91 0.17 12.48
N ARG A 312 -3.12 -0.89 12.25
CA ARG A 312 -2.63 -1.26 10.91
C ARG A 312 -3.73 -1.55 9.89
N ILE A 313 -4.91 -2.00 10.34
CA ILE A 313 -6.05 -2.24 9.44
C ILE A 313 -6.59 -0.91 8.89
N LEU A 314 -6.70 0.13 9.71
CA LEU A 314 -7.05 1.47 9.22
C LEU A 314 -5.97 2.00 8.29
N LYS A 315 -4.70 1.85 8.67
CA LYS A 315 -3.56 2.26 7.82
C LYS A 315 -3.51 1.52 6.49
N MET A 316 -3.98 0.27 6.40
CA MET A 316 -4.11 -0.45 5.14
C MET A 316 -5.10 0.25 4.19
N TYR A 317 -6.22 0.73 4.71
CA TYR A 317 -7.15 1.55 3.92
C TYR A 317 -6.55 2.91 3.53
N GLU A 318 -5.72 3.52 4.38
CA GLU A 318 -4.97 4.72 3.99
C GLU A 318 -3.90 4.42 2.93
N TRP A 319 -3.20 3.28 3.06
CA TRP A 319 -2.17 2.82 2.13
C TRP A 319 -2.74 2.69 0.73
N ASN A 320 -3.93 2.08 0.57
CA ASN A 320 -4.66 2.04 -0.70
C ASN A 320 -4.84 3.42 -1.36
N VAL A 321 -5.08 4.47 -0.57
CA VAL A 321 -5.22 5.84 -1.09
C VAL A 321 -3.85 6.49 -1.35
N LYS A 322 -2.86 6.25 -0.50
CA LYS A 322 -1.51 6.82 -0.64
C LYS A 322 -0.81 6.30 -1.91
N THR A 323 -0.95 5.01 -2.20
CA THR A 323 -0.30 4.33 -3.33
C THR A 323 -1.13 4.31 -4.61
N MET A 324 -2.38 4.80 -4.62
CA MET A 324 -3.18 4.79 -5.84
C MET A 324 -2.54 5.61 -6.96
N LEU A 325 -2.72 5.11 -8.18
CA LEU A 325 -2.34 5.79 -9.41
C LEU A 325 -3.17 7.07 -9.61
N PRO A 326 -2.72 8.00 -10.47
CA PRO A 326 -3.43 9.23 -10.81
C PRO A 326 -4.90 9.06 -11.18
N ASN A 327 -5.27 7.94 -11.82
CA ASN A 327 -6.65 7.61 -12.18
C ASN A 327 -7.46 6.88 -11.09
N GLY A 328 -6.92 6.77 -9.87
CA GLY A 328 -7.59 6.17 -8.72
C GLY A 328 -7.55 4.64 -8.63
N LYS A 329 -6.89 3.97 -9.59
CA LYS A 329 -6.67 2.52 -9.57
C LYS A 329 -5.45 2.14 -8.72
N PRO A 330 -5.37 0.90 -8.22
CA PRO A 330 -4.19 0.44 -7.51
C PRO A 330 -2.99 0.26 -8.46
N PRO A 331 -1.76 0.42 -7.94
CA PRO A 331 -0.56 0.01 -8.66
C PRO A 331 -0.54 -1.51 -8.82
N THR A 332 0.12 -2.00 -9.87
CA THR A 332 0.22 -3.44 -10.18
C THR A 332 1.48 -4.05 -9.59
N VAL A 333 1.69 -3.88 -8.28
CA VAL A 333 2.80 -4.50 -7.53
C VAL A 333 2.36 -5.86 -6.97
N ASP A 334 3.31 -6.75 -6.72
CA ASP A 334 3.08 -8.15 -6.37
C ASP A 334 2.09 -8.78 -7.39
N THR A 335 1.24 -9.70 -6.94
CA THR A 335 0.11 -10.20 -7.75
C THR A 335 -1.10 -9.25 -7.83
N GLY A 336 -0.86 -7.93 -7.79
CA GLY A 336 -1.85 -6.87 -7.96
C GLY A 336 -2.36 -6.74 -9.40
N TRP A 337 -3.64 -6.43 -9.55
CA TRP A 337 -4.31 -6.20 -10.84
C TRP A 337 -4.81 -4.77 -10.93
N TYR A 338 -4.69 -4.17 -12.11
CA TYR A 338 -5.15 -2.82 -12.39
C TYR A 338 -6.67 -2.65 -12.24
N SER A 339 -7.42 -3.73 -12.42
CA SER A 339 -8.88 -3.77 -12.31
C SER A 339 -9.39 -3.84 -10.86
N SER A 340 -8.49 -4.01 -9.88
CA SER A 340 -8.84 -4.13 -8.46
C SER A 340 -9.42 -2.84 -7.88
N ILE A 341 -10.31 -2.99 -6.89
CA ILE A 341 -11.04 -1.90 -6.26
C ILE A 341 -11.03 -2.03 -4.73
N ALA A 342 -10.47 -1.06 -3.98
CA ALA A 342 -10.34 -1.14 -2.53
C ALA A 342 -11.70 -1.41 -1.81
N THR A 343 -11.98 -2.66 -1.45
CA THR A 343 -13.30 -3.10 -0.93
C THR A 343 -13.49 -2.80 0.56
N GLY A 344 -14.70 -2.41 0.95
CA GLY A 344 -15.02 -2.11 2.36
C GLY A 344 -14.53 -0.73 2.84
N ILE A 345 -13.83 0.04 2.00
CA ILE A 345 -13.36 1.39 2.33
C ILE A 345 -14.51 2.32 2.71
N GLU A 346 -15.69 2.15 2.11
CA GLU A 346 -16.90 2.91 2.45
C GLU A 346 -17.36 2.67 3.88
N LEU A 347 -17.23 1.43 4.36
CA LEU A 347 -17.62 1.03 5.71
C LEU A 347 -16.64 1.58 6.73
N VAL A 348 -15.34 1.53 6.41
CA VAL A 348 -14.30 2.07 7.28
C VAL A 348 -14.38 3.60 7.32
N ALA A 349 -14.59 4.25 6.17
CA ALA A 349 -14.77 5.69 6.11
C ALA A 349 -15.95 6.14 6.99
N ASP A 350 -17.11 5.50 6.87
CA ASP A 350 -18.31 5.79 7.69
C ASP A 350 -18.05 5.57 9.18
N MET A 351 -17.46 4.43 9.55
CA MET A 351 -17.25 4.08 10.95
C MET A 351 -16.20 4.96 11.65
N THR A 352 -15.20 5.45 10.90
CA THR A 352 -14.08 6.23 11.45
C THR A 352 -14.21 7.73 11.20
N GLU A 353 -15.20 8.13 10.41
CA GLU A 353 -15.35 9.47 9.85
C GLU A 353 -14.07 9.99 9.15
N HIS A 354 -13.28 9.11 8.54
CA HIS A 354 -11.99 9.49 7.95
C HIS A 354 -12.19 10.25 6.64
N SER A 355 -11.77 11.52 6.59
CA SER A 355 -12.09 12.43 5.46
C SER A 355 -11.48 12.01 4.12
N TRP A 356 -10.26 11.47 4.12
CA TRP A 356 -9.61 10.98 2.89
C TRP A 356 -10.28 9.73 2.34
N LEU A 357 -10.67 8.78 3.19
CA LEU A 357 -11.38 7.57 2.77
C LEU A 357 -12.78 7.93 2.24
N HIS A 358 -13.43 8.93 2.84
CA HIS A 358 -14.66 9.51 2.28
C HIS A 358 -14.47 10.13 0.91
N TRP A 359 -13.39 10.89 0.73
CA TRP A 359 -13.06 11.49 -0.57
C TRP A 359 -12.80 10.42 -1.63
N TYR A 360 -11.94 9.44 -1.33
CA TYR A 360 -11.67 8.34 -2.24
C TYR A 360 -12.95 7.60 -2.63
N PHE A 361 -13.80 7.26 -1.66
CA PHE A 361 -15.05 6.56 -1.95
C PHE A 361 -16.04 7.39 -2.78
N ASN A 362 -16.20 8.67 -2.45
CA ASN A 362 -17.23 9.52 -3.07
C ASN A 362 -16.81 10.11 -4.41
N GLU A 363 -15.54 10.45 -4.58
CA GLU A 363 -15.04 11.24 -5.71
C GLU A 363 -14.15 10.43 -6.66
N VAL A 364 -13.55 9.32 -6.21
CA VAL A 364 -12.58 8.54 -7.01
C VAL A 364 -13.15 7.18 -7.45
N LYS A 365 -13.50 6.30 -6.50
CA LYS A 365 -13.85 4.88 -6.76
C LYS A 365 -15.14 4.67 -7.57
N ASN A 366 -15.94 5.72 -7.77
CA ASN A 366 -17.32 5.67 -8.28
C ASN A 366 -18.22 4.77 -7.40
N GLN A 367 -19.20 5.39 -6.74
CA GLN A 367 -20.13 4.78 -5.77
C GLN A 367 -20.88 3.52 -6.27
N ASN A 368 -20.86 3.22 -7.56
CA ASN A 368 -21.48 2.03 -8.15
C ASN A 368 -20.83 0.69 -7.76
N SER A 369 -19.62 0.68 -7.19
CA SER A 369 -18.86 -0.55 -6.87
C SER A 369 -19.21 -1.26 -5.55
N ALA A 370 -19.92 -0.62 -4.61
CA ALA A 370 -20.26 -1.25 -3.32
C ALA A 370 -21.30 -2.39 -3.47
N TYR A 371 -21.09 -3.53 -2.80
CA TYR A 371 -22.02 -4.68 -2.84
C TYR A 371 -23.34 -4.38 -2.11
N PRO A 372 -24.50 -4.95 -2.50
CA PRO A 372 -25.75 -4.78 -1.75
C PRO A 372 -25.66 -5.19 -0.27
N PHE A 373 -24.68 -6.03 0.05
CA PHE A 373 -24.34 -6.39 1.41
C PHE A 373 -24.10 -5.16 2.29
N VAL A 374 -23.53 -4.05 1.81
CA VAL A 374 -23.17 -2.89 2.66
C VAL A 374 -24.38 -2.13 3.24
N ILE A 375 -25.59 -2.34 2.70
CA ILE A 375 -26.80 -1.55 3.03
C ILE A 375 -27.05 -1.47 4.55
N PRO A 376 -26.93 -2.56 5.35
CA PRO A 376 -27.20 -2.49 6.78
C PRO A 376 -26.14 -1.77 7.60
N PHE A 377 -24.90 -1.65 7.11
CA PHE A 377 -23.81 -1.06 7.86
C PHE A 377 -23.59 0.41 7.56
N TYR A 378 -23.61 0.78 6.28
CA TYR A 378 -23.23 2.11 5.83
C TYR A 378 -24.34 3.13 6.11
N ASN A 379 -24.05 4.25 6.75
CA ASN A 379 -25.06 5.24 7.17
C ASN A 379 -25.12 6.50 6.30
N LEU A 380 -24.36 6.57 5.20
CA LEU A 380 -24.10 7.79 4.42
C LEU A 380 -23.54 8.92 5.31
N PRO A 381 -22.25 9.26 5.16
CA PRO A 381 -21.63 10.26 6.00
C PRO A 381 -22.20 11.66 5.72
N ASN A 382 -22.54 12.39 6.78
CA ASN A 382 -22.83 13.83 6.73
C ASN A 382 -21.53 14.68 6.74
N LYS A 383 -20.43 14.12 6.24
CA LYS A 383 -19.09 14.74 6.31
C LYS A 383 -18.64 15.16 4.93
N THR A 384 -18.08 16.36 4.83
CA THR A 384 -17.50 16.86 3.58
C THR A 384 -16.26 16.03 3.26
N PRO A 385 -16.21 15.34 2.10
CA PRO A 385 -15.02 14.63 1.68
C PRO A 385 -13.86 15.61 1.49
N GLN A 386 -12.65 15.19 1.84
CA GLN A 386 -11.45 16.02 1.66
C GLN A 386 -10.33 15.20 1.05
N GLN A 387 -9.83 15.65 -0.09
CA GLN A 387 -8.63 15.09 -0.72
C GLN A 387 -7.40 15.26 0.18
N PRO A 388 -6.51 14.25 0.27
CA PRO A 388 -5.22 14.39 0.93
C PRO A 388 -4.42 15.59 0.39
N GLN A 389 -3.69 16.28 1.27
CA GLN A 389 -2.78 17.38 0.89
C GLN A 389 -1.33 16.90 0.68
N LEU A 390 -1.18 15.59 0.52
CA LEU A 390 0.09 14.89 0.39
C LEU A 390 0.53 14.89 -1.08
N ARG A 391 1.82 15.14 -1.36
CA ARG A 391 2.41 15.00 -2.70
C ARG A 391 3.23 13.73 -2.75
N THR A 392 4.42 13.79 -2.17
CA THR A 392 5.31 12.64 -1.99
C THR A 392 5.09 12.01 -0.63
N GLU A 393 4.88 10.70 -0.60
CA GLU A 393 4.59 9.91 0.59
C GLU A 393 5.60 8.80 0.79
N PHE A 394 6.01 8.60 2.04
CA PHE A 394 6.94 7.55 2.43
C PHE A 394 6.29 6.60 3.43
N ILE A 395 6.43 5.31 3.17
CA ILE A 395 5.81 4.21 3.91
C ILE A 395 6.95 3.23 4.24
N PRO A 396 7.81 3.57 5.23
CA PRO A 396 9.15 3.00 5.35
C PRO A 396 9.21 1.60 5.97
N ASP A 397 8.22 1.20 6.78
CA ASP A 397 8.24 -0.13 7.38
C ASP A 397 8.06 -1.21 6.31
N SER A 398 7.29 -0.93 5.26
CA SER A 398 7.06 -1.80 4.10
C SER A 398 7.94 -1.49 2.90
N GLY A 399 8.46 -0.26 2.80
CA GLY A 399 9.40 0.14 1.77
C GLY A 399 8.75 0.77 0.53
N TYR A 400 7.60 1.46 0.66
CA TYR A 400 6.98 2.20 -0.46
C TYR A 400 7.32 3.68 -0.39
N ALA A 401 7.82 4.24 -1.49
CA ALA A 401 7.96 5.68 -1.67
C ALA A 401 7.20 6.11 -2.93
N VAL A 402 6.19 6.95 -2.74
CA VAL A 402 5.31 7.45 -3.79
C VAL A 402 5.68 8.89 -4.08
N PHE A 403 6.15 9.17 -5.28
CA PHE A 403 6.38 10.52 -5.77
C PHE A 403 5.21 10.95 -6.65
N ARG A 404 4.64 12.12 -6.37
CA ARG A 404 3.50 12.65 -7.12
C ARG A 404 3.56 14.17 -7.20
N ASP A 405 3.35 14.72 -8.38
CA ASP A 405 3.28 16.18 -8.58
C ASP A 405 1.94 16.76 -8.09
N GLN A 406 0.84 16.10 -8.46
CA GLN A 406 -0.54 16.47 -8.17
C GLN A 406 -1.46 15.25 -8.14
N TRP A 407 -2.61 15.39 -7.49
CA TRP A 407 -3.68 14.41 -7.56
C TRP A 407 -4.55 14.61 -8.80
N GLY A 408 -5.15 13.53 -9.29
CA GLY A 408 -6.04 13.52 -10.46
C GLY A 408 -5.40 12.86 -11.68
N GLU A 409 -6.22 12.53 -12.68
CA GLU A 409 -5.87 11.61 -13.78
C GLU A 409 -4.65 12.04 -14.63
N GLU A 410 -4.35 13.35 -14.67
CA GLU A 410 -3.25 13.92 -15.45
C GLU A 410 -1.91 13.96 -14.70
N GLY A 411 -1.90 13.56 -13.42
CA GLY A 411 -0.71 13.62 -12.57
C GLY A 411 0.43 12.71 -13.04
N THR A 412 1.65 13.13 -12.74
CA THR A 412 2.87 12.33 -12.84
C THR A 412 3.12 11.62 -11.51
N TYR A 413 3.33 10.32 -11.59
CA TYR A 413 3.44 9.41 -10.46
C TYR A 413 4.59 8.43 -10.68
N LEU A 414 5.42 8.25 -9.67
CA LEU A 414 6.39 7.16 -9.60
C LEU A 414 6.28 6.47 -8.24
N LEU A 415 6.20 5.15 -8.25
CA LEU A 415 6.31 4.33 -7.05
C LEU A 415 7.68 3.66 -7.05
N LEU A 416 8.46 3.87 -6.00
CA LEU A 416 9.65 3.09 -5.66
C LEU A 416 9.25 2.06 -4.61
N LEU A 417 9.45 0.79 -4.93
CA LEU A 417 9.20 -0.34 -4.06
C LEU A 417 10.55 -0.88 -3.60
N ALA A 418 11.01 -0.46 -2.42
CA ALA A 418 12.18 -1.03 -1.78
C ALA A 418 11.89 -2.46 -1.30
N GLU A 419 10.69 -2.69 -0.75
CA GLU A 419 10.23 -4.00 -0.27
C GLU A 419 11.10 -4.55 0.89
N HIS A 420 10.81 -4.07 2.10
CA HIS A 420 11.62 -4.39 3.28
C HIS A 420 11.44 -5.82 3.78
N SER A 421 10.24 -6.36 3.66
CA SER A 421 9.93 -7.72 4.11
C SER A 421 9.28 -8.49 2.97
N PRO A 422 10.04 -8.85 1.92
CA PRO A 422 9.52 -9.69 0.85
C PRO A 422 8.85 -10.93 1.45
N ASP A 423 7.57 -11.09 1.14
CA ASP A 423 6.72 -12.06 1.79
C ASP A 423 7.04 -13.47 1.34
N ARG A 424 6.82 -14.39 2.26
CA ARG A 424 6.83 -15.81 1.94
C ARG A 424 5.40 -16.15 1.52
N SER A 425 4.92 -15.56 0.42
CA SER A 425 3.61 -15.87 -0.16
C SER A 425 3.77 -16.45 -1.57
N THR A 426 2.79 -17.25 -2.02
CA THR A 426 2.69 -17.60 -3.45
C THR A 426 2.33 -16.42 -4.35
N HIS A 427 2.11 -15.26 -3.73
CA HIS A 427 1.69 -14.02 -4.34
C HIS A 427 2.82 -12.99 -4.43
N GLU A 428 4.02 -13.35 -3.97
CA GLU A 428 5.20 -12.48 -3.96
C GLU A 428 5.91 -12.45 -5.32
N GLN A 429 6.56 -11.34 -5.63
CA GLN A 429 7.38 -11.12 -6.82
C GLN A 429 8.78 -10.63 -6.43
N ALA A 430 9.78 -10.88 -7.28
CA ALA A 430 11.15 -10.49 -7.01
C ALA A 430 11.39 -9.04 -7.48
N ASP A 431 10.70 -8.10 -6.85
CA ASP A 431 10.60 -6.70 -7.28
C ASP A 431 11.24 -5.71 -6.29
N GLN A 432 12.14 -6.22 -5.44
CA GLN A 432 12.92 -5.42 -4.49
C GLN A 432 13.70 -4.30 -5.21
N ALA A 433 13.58 -3.08 -4.70
CA ALA A 433 14.11 -1.84 -5.27
C ALA A 433 13.61 -1.51 -6.70
N SER A 434 12.51 -2.11 -7.17
CA SER A 434 11.88 -1.77 -8.44
C SER A 434 11.16 -0.43 -8.38
N PHE A 435 10.76 0.08 -9.54
CA PHE A 435 9.84 1.21 -9.62
C PHE A 435 8.82 1.03 -10.74
N LEU A 436 7.75 1.80 -10.72
CA LEU A 436 6.84 1.97 -11.86
C LEU A 436 6.50 3.45 -12.04
N LEU A 437 6.12 3.85 -13.25
CA LEU A 437 5.85 5.24 -13.60
C LEU A 437 4.52 5.34 -14.35
N TYR A 438 3.61 6.15 -13.84
CA TYR A 438 2.35 6.51 -14.49
C TYR A 438 2.32 8.02 -14.71
N SER A 439 2.03 8.47 -15.93
CA SER A 439 1.91 9.89 -16.23
C SER A 439 0.95 10.11 -17.39
N HIS A 440 0.19 11.21 -17.33
CA HIS A 440 -0.71 11.63 -18.41
C HIS A 440 -1.67 10.53 -18.88
N LYS A 441 -2.31 9.85 -17.92
CA LYS A 441 -3.23 8.73 -18.14
C LYS A 441 -2.62 7.51 -18.83
N ALA A 442 -1.32 7.28 -18.67
CA ALA A 442 -0.65 6.13 -19.23
C ALA A 442 0.38 5.58 -18.26
N TYR A 443 0.48 4.25 -18.19
CA TYR A 443 1.68 3.63 -17.65
C TYR A 443 2.83 3.86 -18.61
N ALA A 444 3.85 4.57 -18.14
CA ALA A 444 5.06 4.85 -18.90
C ALA A 444 6.11 3.76 -18.65
N ALA A 445 6.27 3.36 -17.38
CA ALA A 445 7.01 2.17 -16.97
C ALA A 445 6.08 1.26 -16.16
N ILE A 446 5.94 0.00 -16.58
CA ILE A 446 5.01 -0.96 -15.99
C ILE A 446 5.71 -1.97 -15.12
N ASP A 447 4.95 -2.48 -14.16
CA ASP A 447 5.19 -3.79 -13.58
C ASP A 447 4.43 -4.86 -14.42
N PRO A 448 4.99 -6.07 -14.62
CA PRO A 448 4.38 -7.11 -15.43
C PRO A 448 3.04 -7.63 -14.90
N GLY A 449 2.76 -7.52 -13.60
CA GLY A 449 1.56 -8.05 -12.97
C GLY A 449 1.59 -9.56 -12.70
N ASP A 450 0.44 -10.12 -12.33
CA ASP A 450 0.30 -11.41 -11.65
C ASP A 450 0.89 -12.64 -12.39
N GLY A 451 0.61 -12.73 -13.69
CA GLY A 451 1.15 -13.80 -14.54
C GLY A 451 0.66 -15.23 -14.28
N ARG A 452 -0.13 -15.50 -13.23
CA ARG A 452 -0.66 -16.86 -12.97
C ARG A 452 -1.68 -17.37 -13.97
N ALA A 453 -2.18 -16.53 -14.88
CA ALA A 453 -2.94 -16.97 -16.04
C ALA A 453 -2.12 -17.90 -16.97
N TYR A 454 -0.79 -17.89 -16.89
CA TYR A 454 0.10 -18.73 -17.69
C TYR A 454 0.39 -20.11 -17.09
N ARG A 455 -0.23 -20.47 -15.95
CA ARG A 455 -0.17 -21.86 -15.46
C ARG A 455 -0.85 -22.78 -16.45
N ALA A 456 -0.07 -23.54 -17.23
CA ALA A 456 -0.61 -24.55 -18.13
C ALA A 456 -1.50 -25.52 -17.34
N GLU A 457 -2.72 -25.78 -17.84
CA GLU A 457 -3.67 -26.75 -17.26
C GLU A 457 -3.19 -28.22 -17.33
N THR A 458 -2.00 -28.48 -17.88
CA THR A 458 -1.45 -29.83 -18.06
C THR A 458 -0.69 -30.30 -16.84
N GLU A 459 -1.36 -31.15 -16.06
CA GLU A 459 -0.83 -32.15 -15.12
C GLU A 459 0.45 -31.80 -14.34
N GLY A 460 0.26 -31.13 -13.20
CA GLY A 460 1.26 -31.03 -12.14
C GLY A 460 1.18 -29.70 -11.42
N LEU A 461 0.75 -29.71 -10.15
CA LEU A 461 0.58 -28.52 -9.29
C LEU A 461 1.86 -27.70 -9.02
N PHE A 462 2.97 -27.95 -9.72
CA PHE A 462 4.27 -27.34 -9.49
C PHE A 462 5.12 -27.18 -10.76
N ASN A 463 4.57 -27.32 -11.97
CA ASN A 463 5.31 -26.95 -13.20
C ASN A 463 5.30 -25.42 -13.35
N ARG A 464 6.08 -24.78 -12.47
CA ARG A 464 6.57 -23.42 -12.64
C ARG A 464 7.53 -23.42 -13.83
N GLY A 465 7.30 -22.52 -14.75
CA GLY A 465 8.06 -22.45 -15.99
C GLY A 465 7.45 -21.45 -16.96
N GLY A 466 8.29 -20.75 -17.70
CA GLY A 466 7.86 -19.94 -18.82
C GLY A 466 7.52 -18.50 -18.45
N LYS A 467 6.40 -18.00 -18.96
CA LYS A 467 6.06 -16.58 -18.83
C LYS A 467 5.73 -16.18 -17.38
N GLU A 468 5.10 -17.06 -16.58
CA GLU A 468 4.88 -16.82 -15.13
C GLU A 468 6.21 -16.58 -14.38
N ASP A 469 7.19 -17.46 -14.59
CA ASP A 469 8.49 -17.37 -13.90
C ASP A 469 9.24 -16.08 -14.25
N TRP A 470 9.12 -15.60 -15.49
CA TRP A 470 9.71 -14.33 -15.87
C TRP A 470 9.06 -13.16 -15.13
N MET A 471 7.72 -13.12 -15.07
CA MET A 471 6.98 -12.02 -14.43
C MET A 471 7.13 -12.00 -12.91
N GLN A 472 7.39 -13.14 -12.27
CA GLN A 472 7.66 -13.21 -10.83
C GLN A 472 9.16 -13.06 -10.47
N SER A 473 10.04 -12.96 -11.47
CA SER A 473 11.49 -12.80 -11.26
C SER A 473 11.93 -11.36 -11.46
N GLY A 474 13.15 -11.05 -11.01
CA GLY A 474 13.73 -9.73 -11.19
C GLY A 474 13.80 -9.24 -12.65
N PHE A 475 13.74 -10.14 -13.64
CA PHE A 475 13.71 -9.77 -15.06
C PHE A 475 12.40 -9.15 -15.54
N GLY A 476 11.32 -9.30 -14.78
CA GLY A 476 10.02 -8.71 -15.08
C GLY A 476 9.93 -7.23 -14.74
N HIS A 477 10.74 -6.75 -13.80
CA HIS A 477 10.51 -5.48 -13.09
C HIS A 477 11.53 -4.40 -13.44
N ASN A 478 11.23 -3.13 -13.16
CA ASN A 478 12.16 -2.02 -13.44
C ASN A 478 13.26 -1.92 -12.37
N LEU A 479 14.20 -2.86 -12.36
CA LEU A 479 15.26 -2.98 -11.35
C LEU A 479 16.65 -3.23 -11.94
N ILE A 480 17.64 -3.56 -11.10
CA ILE A 480 18.95 -4.04 -11.53
C ILE A 480 19.10 -5.51 -11.13
N THR A 481 19.45 -6.36 -12.09
CA THR A 481 19.80 -7.76 -11.84
C THR A 481 21.32 -7.94 -11.85
N ILE A 482 21.82 -8.88 -11.04
CA ILE A 482 23.24 -9.20 -10.82
C ILE A 482 23.52 -10.64 -11.29
N ASP A 483 24.52 -10.82 -12.15
CA ASP A 483 24.96 -12.11 -12.71
C ASP A 483 23.79 -12.96 -13.22
N SER A 484 22.75 -12.28 -13.71
CA SER A 484 21.47 -12.91 -13.93
C SER A 484 21.34 -13.42 -15.35
N HIS A 485 20.86 -14.66 -15.48
CA HIS A 485 20.77 -15.33 -16.77
C HIS A 485 19.49 -16.18 -16.86
N TYR A 486 18.85 -16.14 -18.03
CA TYR A 486 17.73 -17.00 -18.40
C TYR A 486 18.11 -17.90 -19.59
N THR A 487 17.76 -19.17 -19.52
CA THR A 487 17.74 -20.06 -20.70
C THR A 487 16.35 -20.09 -21.30
N LYS A 488 16.28 -19.95 -22.63
CA LYS A 488 15.04 -20.10 -23.41
C LYS A 488 14.95 -21.55 -23.89
N GLU A 489 14.14 -22.36 -23.21
CA GLU A 489 13.78 -23.70 -23.65
C GLU A 489 12.44 -23.65 -24.39
N TYR A 490 12.32 -24.39 -25.50
CA TYR A 490 11.09 -24.47 -26.27
C TYR A 490 10.42 -25.80 -25.97
N ASP A 491 9.23 -25.76 -25.37
CA ASP A 491 8.29 -26.88 -25.31
C ASP A 491 7.26 -26.74 -26.44
N GLU A 492 6.56 -27.82 -26.79
CA GLU A 492 5.55 -27.83 -27.87
C GLU A 492 4.39 -26.84 -27.65
N ASN A 493 4.20 -26.38 -26.40
CA ASN A 493 3.10 -25.48 -26.01
C ASN A 493 3.56 -24.17 -25.36
N ASP A 494 4.84 -24.00 -24.97
CA ASP A 494 5.30 -22.78 -24.28
C ASP A 494 6.81 -22.52 -24.41
N VAL A 495 7.19 -21.26 -24.24
CA VAL A 495 8.58 -20.85 -24.03
C VAL A 495 8.86 -20.94 -22.53
N MET A 496 9.69 -21.89 -22.13
CA MET A 496 10.18 -22.00 -20.76
C MET A 496 11.40 -21.10 -20.57
N LEU A 497 11.23 -20.00 -19.82
CA LEU A 497 12.34 -19.19 -19.31
C LEU A 497 12.74 -19.78 -17.97
N LYS A 498 13.87 -20.50 -17.92
CA LYS A 498 14.42 -21.05 -16.67
C LYS A 498 15.58 -20.21 -16.21
N ALA A 499 15.59 -19.86 -14.93
CA ALA A 499 16.80 -19.35 -14.28
C ALA A 499 17.94 -20.36 -14.56
N GLY A 500 19.14 -19.87 -14.86
CA GLY A 500 20.31 -20.70 -15.01
C GLY A 500 20.60 -21.58 -13.77
N GLU A 501 21.53 -22.52 -13.90
CA GLU A 501 21.98 -23.33 -12.75
C GLU A 501 22.34 -22.41 -11.56
N ASN A 502 21.83 -22.72 -10.35
CA ASN A 502 22.07 -22.01 -9.08
C ASN A 502 21.24 -20.74 -8.79
N ASN A 503 19.99 -20.64 -9.25
CA ASN A 503 19.09 -19.53 -8.85
C ASN A 503 19.59 -18.15 -9.35
N SER A 504 20.05 -18.10 -10.60
CA SER A 504 20.70 -16.93 -11.22
C SER A 504 19.76 -15.79 -11.61
N CYS A 505 18.73 -15.49 -10.82
CA CYS A 505 17.89 -14.30 -11.02
C CYS A 505 17.87 -13.54 -9.70
N THR A 506 18.40 -12.31 -9.70
CA THR A 506 18.42 -11.44 -8.53
C THR A 506 17.60 -10.17 -8.79
N PRO A 507 16.93 -9.60 -7.76
CA PRO A 507 16.81 -10.14 -6.40
C PRO A 507 16.10 -11.50 -6.38
N SER A 508 16.40 -12.32 -5.37
CA SER A 508 15.98 -13.72 -5.33
C SER A 508 14.82 -13.95 -4.37
N LEU A 509 13.85 -14.77 -4.78
CA LEU A 509 12.80 -15.25 -3.90
C LEU A 509 13.14 -16.62 -3.31
N ASP A 510 12.81 -16.84 -2.03
CA ASP A 510 12.78 -18.18 -1.45
C ASP A 510 11.36 -18.76 -1.46
N TYR A 511 11.09 -19.55 -2.49
CA TYR A 511 9.83 -20.25 -2.66
C TYR A 511 9.62 -21.44 -1.70
N LEU A 512 10.64 -21.83 -0.91
CA LEU A 512 10.49 -22.84 0.14
C LEU A 512 10.01 -22.23 1.46
N TYR A 513 9.78 -20.92 1.51
CA TYR A 513 9.30 -20.21 2.70
C TYR A 513 10.30 -20.34 3.89
N THR A 514 11.57 -20.61 3.62
CA THR A 514 12.58 -20.90 4.64
C THR A 514 13.45 -19.70 5.03
N ARG A 515 13.57 -18.69 4.14
CA ARG A 515 14.36 -17.45 4.28
C ARG A 515 13.69 -16.31 3.51
N SER A 516 14.03 -15.08 3.85
CA SER A 516 13.79 -13.89 3.01
C SER A 516 15.15 -13.50 2.46
N HIS A 517 15.38 -13.70 1.16
CA HIS A 517 16.63 -13.28 0.52
C HIS A 517 16.47 -11.83 0.04
N ASP A 518 17.58 -11.09 0.07
CA ASP A 518 17.73 -9.75 -0.48
C ASP A 518 16.67 -8.70 -0.02
N PRO A 519 16.42 -8.51 1.29
CA PRO A 519 15.49 -7.46 1.75
C PRO A 519 16.01 -6.06 1.39
N SER A 520 15.11 -5.14 1.04
CA SER A 520 15.51 -3.77 0.70
C SER A 520 14.75 -2.67 1.44
N TYR A 521 15.48 -1.64 1.83
CA TYR A 521 15.05 -0.68 2.85
C TYR A 521 14.96 0.71 2.24
N LEU A 522 13.89 1.44 2.55
CA LEU A 522 13.87 2.87 2.31
C LEU A 522 14.74 3.60 3.32
N GLN A 523 15.57 4.49 2.82
CA GLN A 523 16.38 5.40 3.62
C GLN A 523 16.43 6.78 2.97
N ASN A 524 16.90 7.77 3.73
CA ASN A 524 17.16 9.11 3.21
C ASN A 524 15.98 9.70 2.42
N MET A 525 14.83 9.81 3.08
CA MET A 525 13.57 10.23 2.47
C MET A 525 13.29 11.71 2.75
N TYR A 526 13.08 12.49 1.70
CA TYR A 526 12.87 13.93 1.79
C TYR A 526 11.82 14.39 0.78
N ALA A 527 10.77 15.06 1.24
CA ALA A 527 9.86 15.81 0.39
C ALA A 527 10.11 17.30 0.58
N LYS A 528 10.56 18.00 -0.47
CA LYS A 528 10.93 19.43 -0.42
C LYS A 528 10.18 20.21 -1.50
N GLU A 529 10.34 21.52 -1.48
CA GLU A 529 9.60 22.39 -2.40
C GLU A 529 9.97 22.17 -3.88
N HIS A 530 11.24 21.87 -4.17
CA HIS A 530 11.70 21.68 -5.55
C HIS A 530 12.37 20.33 -5.83
N ILE A 531 12.75 19.53 -4.83
CA ILE A 531 13.35 18.21 -5.05
C ILE A 531 12.82 17.25 -3.99
N ASP A 532 12.01 16.30 -4.40
CA ASP A 532 11.70 15.14 -3.57
C ASP A 532 12.73 14.04 -3.81
N TYR A 533 13.01 13.22 -2.80
CA TYR A 533 14.08 12.24 -2.84
C TYR A 533 13.83 11.05 -1.91
N ALA A 534 14.22 9.86 -2.35
CA ALA A 534 14.37 8.68 -1.48
C ALA A 534 15.45 7.76 -2.03
N GLU A 535 16.00 6.92 -1.15
CA GLU A 535 16.88 5.81 -1.53
C GLU A 535 16.25 4.46 -1.17
N ALA A 536 16.40 3.48 -2.05
CA ALA A 536 16.27 2.06 -1.71
C ALA A 536 17.67 1.46 -1.55
N TYR A 537 17.93 0.87 -0.38
CA TYR A 537 19.14 0.10 -0.07
C TYR A 537 18.84 -1.38 -0.19
N LEU A 538 19.56 -2.08 -1.07
CA LEU A 538 19.40 -3.51 -1.31
C LEU A 538 20.75 -4.21 -1.14
N ASP A 539 20.75 -5.27 -0.33
CA ASP A 539 21.91 -6.13 -0.08
C ASP A 539 21.68 -7.47 -0.78
N PHE A 540 22.37 -7.67 -1.91
CA PHE A 540 22.43 -8.96 -2.59
C PHE A 540 23.46 -9.85 -1.90
N THR A 541 23.06 -10.42 -0.78
CA THR A 541 23.98 -11.07 0.16
C THR A 541 24.74 -12.24 -0.48
N ASP A 542 24.10 -12.99 -1.37
CA ASP A 542 24.74 -14.13 -2.05
C ASP A 542 25.76 -13.69 -3.12
N GLN A 543 25.59 -12.49 -3.69
CA GLN A 543 26.51 -11.92 -4.67
C GLN A 543 27.57 -11.00 -4.06
N ASP A 544 27.48 -10.66 -2.76
CA ASP A 544 28.32 -9.65 -2.11
C ASP A 544 28.26 -8.29 -2.83
N VAL A 545 27.05 -7.91 -3.24
CA VAL A 545 26.78 -6.62 -3.91
C VAL A 545 25.79 -5.80 -3.08
N ILE A 546 26.14 -4.54 -2.83
CA ILE A 546 25.21 -3.56 -2.27
C ILE A 546 24.76 -2.63 -3.40
N LEU A 547 23.45 -2.43 -3.52
CA LEU A 547 22.82 -1.42 -4.36
C LEU A 547 22.23 -0.31 -3.48
N VAL A 548 22.54 0.94 -3.82
CA VAL A 548 21.78 2.10 -3.36
C VAL A 548 21.16 2.78 -4.57
N ARG A 549 19.85 2.60 -4.74
CA ARG A 549 19.04 3.27 -5.76
C ARG A 549 18.51 4.58 -5.23
N SER A 550 18.98 5.70 -5.77
CA SER A 550 18.50 7.04 -5.45
C SER A 550 17.47 7.49 -6.49
N ILE A 551 16.30 7.92 -6.05
CA ILE A 551 15.33 8.59 -6.92
C ILE A 551 15.16 10.04 -6.46
N ALA A 552 15.43 10.98 -7.36
CA ALA A 552 15.12 12.39 -7.18
C ALA A 552 13.99 12.82 -8.13
N PHE A 553 13.09 13.70 -7.67
CA PHE A 553 12.00 14.27 -8.45
C PHE A 553 12.12 15.80 -8.54
N PRO A 554 13.15 16.32 -9.24
CA PRO A 554 13.38 17.75 -9.40
C PRO A 554 12.24 18.46 -10.12
N ARG A 555 11.88 19.62 -9.59
CA ARG A 555 10.79 20.52 -10.00
C ARG A 555 9.44 19.82 -10.15
N HIS A 556 9.29 18.63 -9.55
CA HIS A 556 8.14 17.76 -9.74
C HIS A 556 7.80 17.51 -11.22
N ARG A 557 8.82 17.44 -12.10
CA ARG A 557 8.63 17.38 -13.56
C ARG A 557 9.26 16.15 -14.23
N TYR A 558 10.39 15.69 -13.74
CA TYR A 558 11.12 14.56 -14.29
C TYR A 558 11.88 13.85 -13.17
N PHE A 559 12.27 12.59 -13.38
CA PHE A 559 12.96 11.81 -12.38
C PHE A 559 14.43 11.62 -12.76
N ILE A 560 15.27 11.59 -11.74
CA ILE A 560 16.64 11.09 -11.86
C ILE A 560 16.73 9.80 -11.05
N VAL A 561 17.12 8.72 -11.71
CA VAL A 561 17.43 7.43 -11.08
C VAL A 561 18.95 7.29 -11.08
N ALA A 562 19.55 7.34 -9.90
CA ALA A 562 20.99 7.20 -9.70
C ALA A 562 21.28 5.96 -8.85
N ASP A 563 21.77 4.92 -9.49
CA ASP A 563 22.10 3.64 -8.88
C ASP A 563 23.59 3.59 -8.57
N GLN A 564 23.95 3.26 -7.32
CA GLN A 564 25.32 3.05 -6.87
C GLN A 564 25.49 1.59 -6.44
N LEU A 565 26.35 0.85 -7.15
CA LEU A 565 26.66 -0.56 -6.89
C LEU A 565 28.07 -0.66 -6.31
N SER A 566 28.23 -1.40 -5.20
CA SER A 566 29.54 -1.71 -4.63
C SER A 566 29.72 -3.18 -4.34
N ALA A 567 30.85 -3.75 -4.75
CA ALA A 567 31.16 -5.16 -4.54
C ALA A 567 32.67 -5.40 -4.37
N GLY A 568 33.03 -6.51 -3.72
CA GLY A 568 34.42 -6.96 -3.59
C GLY A 568 35.02 -7.54 -4.89
N SER A 569 34.17 -7.98 -5.82
CA SER A 569 34.54 -8.61 -7.09
C SER A 569 33.75 -8.05 -8.26
N SER A 570 34.17 -8.36 -9.49
CA SER A 570 33.44 -7.93 -10.69
C SER A 570 32.21 -8.78 -10.93
N HIS A 571 31.08 -8.14 -11.24
CA HIS A 571 29.80 -8.76 -11.59
C HIS A 571 29.28 -8.22 -12.93
N ASP A 572 28.35 -8.95 -13.54
CA ASP A 572 27.54 -8.49 -14.67
C ASP A 572 26.26 -7.81 -14.14
N TYR A 573 26.13 -6.50 -14.39
CA TYR A 573 24.99 -5.69 -13.97
C TYR A 573 24.06 -5.42 -15.15
N THR A 574 22.76 -5.63 -14.95
CA THR A 574 21.74 -5.32 -15.96
C THR A 574 20.68 -4.40 -15.37
N TRP A 575 20.73 -3.12 -15.74
CA TRP A 575 19.67 -2.15 -15.48
C TRP A 575 18.55 -2.31 -16.52
N GLN A 576 17.29 -2.31 -16.11
CA GLN A 576 16.18 -2.57 -17.02
C GLN A 576 14.97 -1.66 -16.78
N ILE A 577 14.26 -1.39 -17.88
CA ILE A 577 12.98 -0.66 -17.86
C ILE A 577 12.01 -1.28 -18.86
N HIS A 578 10.79 -1.49 -18.42
CA HIS A 578 9.67 -2.14 -19.10
C HIS A 578 8.62 -1.09 -19.41
N PHE A 579 8.37 -0.85 -20.69
CA PHE A 579 7.48 0.21 -21.13
C PHE A 579 6.01 -0.24 -21.13
N GLY A 580 5.11 0.68 -20.77
CA GLY A 580 3.67 0.43 -20.82
C GLY A 580 3.02 0.61 -22.19
N GLY A 581 1.72 0.35 -22.27
CA GLY A 581 0.89 0.52 -23.48
C GLY A 581 0.42 -0.77 -24.16
N GLY A 582 0.67 -1.96 -23.58
CA GLY A 582 0.24 -3.26 -24.13
C GLY A 582 0.86 -3.66 -25.48
N THR A 583 0.39 -4.76 -26.08
CA THR A 583 0.95 -5.51 -27.26
C THR A 583 1.33 -4.68 -28.50
N ASN A 584 2.39 -3.87 -28.45
CA ASN A 584 2.91 -3.09 -29.59
C ASN A 584 2.06 -1.90 -30.03
N ILE A 585 1.39 -1.21 -29.10
CA ILE A 585 0.66 0.03 -29.44
C ILE A 585 1.56 1.27 -29.38
N GLY A 586 2.80 1.11 -28.91
CA GLY A 586 3.80 2.17 -28.85
C GLY A 586 4.93 2.02 -29.86
N SER A 587 5.81 3.02 -29.89
CA SER A 587 7.00 3.06 -30.73
C SER A 587 8.20 3.59 -29.95
N LEU A 588 9.36 2.98 -30.17
CA LEU A 588 10.62 3.39 -29.59
C LEU A 588 11.49 4.08 -30.64
N ALA A 589 11.89 5.32 -30.37
CA ALA A 589 12.95 6.00 -31.10
C ALA A 589 14.20 6.07 -30.24
N SER A 590 15.38 6.13 -30.85
CA SER A 590 16.63 6.37 -30.12
C SER A 590 17.62 7.19 -30.94
N ILE A 591 18.39 8.02 -30.24
CA ILE A 591 19.53 8.77 -30.76
C ILE A 591 20.61 8.72 -29.67
N ASP A 592 21.75 8.11 -29.97
CA ASP A 592 22.84 7.86 -29.01
C ASP A 592 22.34 7.17 -27.72
N MET A 593 22.43 7.83 -26.57
CA MET A 593 22.02 7.31 -25.25
C MET A 593 20.63 7.79 -24.80
N GLN A 594 19.89 8.43 -25.70
CA GLN A 594 18.51 8.87 -25.49
C GLN A 594 17.54 7.92 -26.19
N TYR A 595 16.58 7.40 -25.44
CA TYR A 595 15.49 6.55 -25.92
C TYR A 595 14.17 7.25 -25.64
N SER A 596 13.25 7.28 -26.60
CA SER A 596 11.92 7.88 -26.45
C SER A 596 10.88 6.83 -26.79
N TRP A 597 10.16 6.37 -25.78
CA TRP A 597 8.99 5.52 -25.94
C TRP A 597 7.75 6.40 -26.08
N THR A 598 6.93 6.17 -27.11
CA THR A 598 5.65 6.87 -27.30
C THR A 598 4.53 5.85 -27.35
N MET A 599 3.49 6.04 -26.54
CA MET A 599 2.31 5.19 -26.45
C MET A 599 1.02 6.02 -26.48
N PRO A 600 -0.14 5.45 -26.88
CA PRO A 600 -1.42 6.07 -26.60
C PRO A 600 -1.73 5.99 -25.10
N ASN A 601 -2.31 7.06 -24.56
CA ASN A 601 -2.89 7.04 -23.21
C ASN A 601 -4.34 6.52 -23.23
N GLU A 602 -5.02 6.55 -22.08
CA GLU A 602 -6.41 6.09 -21.94
C GLU A 602 -7.43 6.82 -22.84
N ASP A 603 -7.10 8.02 -23.34
CA ASP A 603 -7.93 8.84 -24.24
C ASP A 603 -7.46 8.74 -25.73
N ASP A 604 -6.60 7.76 -26.06
CA ASP A 604 -5.94 7.61 -27.37
C ASP A 604 -5.06 8.82 -27.77
N ILE A 605 -4.60 9.62 -26.80
CA ILE A 605 -3.70 10.76 -27.01
C ILE A 605 -2.25 10.30 -26.80
N PRO A 606 -1.30 10.69 -27.68
CA PRO A 606 0.11 10.36 -27.48
C PRO A 606 0.68 10.90 -26.16
N ALA A 607 1.24 9.98 -25.38
CA ALA A 607 2.13 10.26 -24.24
C ALA A 607 3.48 9.60 -24.50
N SER A 608 4.55 10.15 -23.93
CA SER A 608 5.89 9.59 -24.12
C SER A 608 6.67 9.51 -22.82
N LEU A 609 7.68 8.63 -22.80
CA LEU A 609 8.71 8.57 -21.79
C LEU A 609 10.08 8.64 -22.47
N ASP A 610 10.84 9.69 -22.17
CA ASP A 610 12.23 9.76 -22.54
C ASP A 610 13.09 9.12 -21.44
N VAL A 611 13.99 8.23 -21.83
CA VAL A 611 15.00 7.57 -20.99
C VAL A 611 16.36 8.01 -21.51
N ASN A 612 17.07 8.83 -20.73
CA ASN A 612 18.39 9.36 -21.10
C ASN A 612 19.42 8.81 -20.12
N PHE A 613 20.32 7.97 -20.60
CA PHE A 613 21.47 7.53 -19.80
C PHE A 613 22.54 8.62 -19.84
N LEU A 614 22.82 9.23 -18.69
CA LEU A 614 23.92 10.18 -18.53
C LEU A 614 25.26 9.43 -18.45
N THR A 615 25.27 8.32 -17.71
CA THR A 615 26.40 7.39 -17.65
C THR A 615 25.92 6.01 -17.19
N GLY A 616 26.76 4.98 -17.35
CA GLY A 616 26.53 3.64 -16.83
C GLY A 616 26.58 2.50 -17.86
N PRO A 617 25.71 2.46 -18.89
CA PRO A 617 25.67 1.32 -19.78
C PRO A 617 26.87 1.26 -20.75
N SER A 618 27.41 0.06 -20.91
CA SER A 618 28.35 -0.26 -22.00
C SER A 618 27.64 -0.81 -23.25
N LEU A 619 26.46 -1.39 -23.05
CA LEU A 619 25.59 -1.93 -24.08
C LEU A 619 24.14 -1.68 -23.68
N VAL A 620 23.31 -1.25 -24.62
CA VAL A 620 21.86 -1.20 -24.45
C VAL A 620 21.19 -2.06 -25.52
N THR A 621 20.33 -2.98 -25.09
CA THR A 621 19.55 -3.85 -25.98
C THR A 621 18.05 -3.61 -25.81
N VAL A 622 17.32 -3.66 -26.92
CA VAL A 622 15.87 -3.50 -26.98
C VAL A 622 15.23 -4.85 -27.24
N HIS A 623 14.18 -5.16 -26.49
CA HIS A 623 13.41 -6.39 -26.61
C HIS A 623 11.92 -6.06 -26.71
N THR A 624 11.13 -6.93 -27.33
CA THR A 624 9.69 -6.72 -27.59
C THR A 624 8.86 -7.94 -27.20
N ASP A 625 9.42 -8.84 -26.40
CA ASP A 625 8.84 -10.13 -26.03
C ASP A 625 8.68 -10.29 -24.51
N GLY A 626 8.62 -9.19 -23.77
CA GLY A 626 8.43 -9.22 -22.32
C GLY A 626 6.97 -9.54 -21.99
N PRO A 627 6.62 -10.67 -21.35
CA PRO A 627 5.23 -10.98 -21.07
C PRO A 627 4.65 -10.08 -19.96
N THR A 628 3.38 -9.70 -20.08
CA THR A 628 2.65 -8.98 -19.02
C THR A 628 1.20 -9.49 -18.90
N ASN A 629 0.66 -9.41 -17.68
CA ASN A 629 -0.74 -9.59 -17.32
C ASN A 629 -1.11 -8.63 -16.17
N TYR A 630 -0.95 -7.33 -16.41
CA TYR A 630 -1.23 -6.31 -15.39
C TYR A 630 -2.75 -6.04 -15.22
N ASP A 631 -3.58 -6.37 -16.21
CA ASP A 631 -5.04 -6.14 -16.18
C ASP A 631 -5.83 -7.25 -15.45
N GLY A 632 -5.21 -8.42 -15.24
CA GLY A 632 -5.75 -9.55 -14.49
C GLY A 632 -6.72 -10.42 -15.29
N HIS A 633 -6.73 -10.30 -16.62
CA HIS A 633 -7.62 -11.09 -17.46
C HIS A 633 -7.09 -12.53 -17.67
N GLY A 634 -8.03 -13.46 -17.88
CA GLY A 634 -7.76 -14.90 -17.94
C GLY A 634 -7.25 -15.39 -19.30
N TYR A 635 -6.42 -16.42 -19.29
CA TYR A 635 -5.98 -17.14 -20.48
C TYR A 635 -7.17 -17.78 -21.24
N PRO A 636 -7.16 -17.86 -22.59
CA PRO A 636 -6.15 -17.37 -23.53
C PRO A 636 -6.43 -15.95 -24.07
N ARG A 637 -7.32 -15.16 -23.47
CA ARG A 637 -7.97 -14.05 -24.20
C ARG A 637 -7.20 -12.74 -24.21
N ASP A 638 -6.41 -12.43 -23.18
CA ASP A 638 -6.00 -11.03 -22.92
C ASP A 638 -4.57 -10.94 -22.39
N VAL A 639 -3.65 -11.60 -23.08
CA VAL A 639 -2.29 -11.79 -22.61
C VAL A 639 -1.31 -11.36 -23.71
N TYR A 640 -0.36 -10.50 -23.38
CA TYR A 640 0.46 -9.80 -24.37
C TYR A 640 1.90 -9.54 -23.94
N ASP A 641 2.75 -9.26 -24.93
CA ASP A 641 4.14 -8.87 -24.73
C ASP A 641 4.30 -7.33 -24.80
N HIS A 642 5.26 -6.78 -24.06
CA HIS A 642 5.66 -5.36 -24.07
C HIS A 642 7.13 -5.16 -24.46
N THR A 643 7.44 -3.92 -24.82
CA THR A 643 8.80 -3.48 -25.13
C THR A 643 9.56 -3.17 -23.85
N TYR A 644 10.82 -3.58 -23.76
CA TYR A 644 11.70 -3.25 -22.64
C TYR A 644 13.15 -3.06 -23.08
N LEU A 645 13.93 -2.35 -22.26
CA LEU A 645 15.36 -2.13 -22.44
C LEU A 645 16.17 -2.88 -21.39
N LYS A 646 17.36 -3.33 -21.79
CA LYS A 646 18.41 -3.80 -20.89
C LYS A 646 19.68 -2.99 -21.14
N ALA A 647 20.25 -2.44 -20.08
CA ALA A 647 21.43 -1.59 -20.04
C ALA A 647 22.50 -2.29 -19.21
N GLU A 648 23.53 -2.81 -19.88
CA GLU A 648 24.48 -3.77 -19.32
C GLU A 648 25.85 -3.15 -19.06
N ALA A 649 26.47 -3.54 -17.95
CA ALA A 649 27.84 -3.19 -17.60
C ALA A 649 28.51 -4.33 -16.82
N LYS A 650 29.85 -4.34 -16.80
CA LYS A 650 30.64 -5.30 -16.03
C LYS A 650 31.72 -4.59 -15.23
N ALA A 651 31.58 -4.59 -13.91
CA ALA A 651 32.53 -3.94 -13.01
C ALA A 651 32.37 -4.48 -11.57
N ALA A 652 33.25 -4.06 -10.66
CA ALA A 652 33.11 -4.35 -9.24
C ALA A 652 32.33 -3.26 -8.48
N ASN A 653 32.63 -2.00 -8.78
CA ASN A 653 31.77 -0.87 -8.41
C ASN A 653 31.29 -0.24 -9.70
N HIS A 654 30.04 0.21 -9.73
CA HIS A 654 29.44 0.77 -10.94
C HIS A 654 28.32 1.75 -10.59
N GLU A 655 28.08 2.71 -11.50
CA GLU A 655 27.00 3.66 -11.37
C GLU A 655 26.15 3.72 -12.64
N TYR A 656 24.84 3.79 -12.48
CA TYR A 656 23.93 4.23 -13.55
C TYR A 656 23.32 5.56 -13.13
N VAL A 657 23.30 6.54 -14.04
CA VAL A 657 22.56 7.79 -13.83
C VAL A 657 21.66 8.02 -15.02
N THR A 658 20.36 7.97 -14.79
CA THR A 658 19.33 7.99 -15.83
C THR A 658 18.33 9.10 -15.55
N VAL A 659 18.03 9.91 -16.57
CA VAL A 659 16.95 10.90 -16.55
C VAL A 659 15.71 10.30 -17.21
N LEU A 660 14.63 10.18 -16.45
CA LEU A 660 13.31 9.75 -16.93
C LEU A 660 12.39 10.96 -17.04
N PHE A 661 11.96 11.29 -18.26
CA PHE A 661 11.11 12.44 -18.50
C PHE A 661 9.79 12.02 -19.18
N PRO A 662 8.68 11.95 -18.43
CA PRO A 662 7.37 11.79 -19.02
C PRO A 662 6.99 13.06 -19.78
N ARG A 663 6.60 12.93 -21.04
CA ARG A 663 6.22 14.03 -21.93
C ARG A 663 4.77 13.95 -22.32
N TRP A 664 4.16 15.12 -22.43
CA TRP A 664 2.79 15.26 -22.92
C TRP A 664 2.75 15.77 -24.36
N GLN A 665 2.11 15.00 -25.25
CA GLN A 665 1.92 15.38 -26.66
C GLN A 665 3.24 15.79 -27.34
N ASP A 666 3.26 16.99 -27.93
CA ASP A 666 4.38 17.54 -28.71
C ASP A 666 5.42 18.26 -27.83
N GLU A 667 5.40 18.08 -26.50
CA GLU A 667 6.44 18.63 -25.63
C GLU A 667 7.82 18.12 -26.07
N PRO A 668 8.81 19.03 -26.26
CA PRO A 668 10.15 18.62 -26.66
C PRO A 668 10.86 17.90 -25.52
N SER A 669 11.75 16.98 -25.87
CA SER A 669 12.69 16.38 -24.93
C SER A 669 13.49 17.41 -24.14
N LEU A 670 13.89 17.05 -22.92
CA LEU A 670 14.80 17.87 -22.12
C LEU A 670 16.11 18.09 -22.88
N THR A 671 16.59 19.33 -22.86
CA THR A 671 17.93 19.64 -23.37
C THR A 671 18.93 19.36 -22.26
N ILE A 672 19.81 18.38 -22.50
CA ILE A 672 20.85 17.97 -21.55
C ILE A 672 22.20 18.32 -22.16
N GLU A 673 22.96 19.16 -21.48
CA GLU A 673 24.31 19.56 -21.86
C GLU A 673 25.31 18.90 -20.89
N GLU A 674 26.24 18.13 -21.43
CA GLU A 674 27.35 17.61 -20.64
C GLU A 674 28.36 18.72 -20.37
N LEU A 675 28.54 19.06 -19.09
CA LEU A 675 29.52 20.05 -18.65
C LEU A 675 30.90 19.42 -18.47
N MET A 676 30.92 18.19 -17.97
CA MET A 676 32.13 17.39 -17.79
C MET A 676 31.83 15.93 -18.12
N PRO A 677 32.67 15.27 -18.94
CA PRO A 677 32.47 13.88 -19.36
C PRO A 677 32.19 12.94 -18.19
N ASP A 678 31.08 12.20 -18.29
CA ASP A 678 30.68 11.17 -17.30
C ASP A 678 30.52 11.66 -15.86
N THR A 679 30.51 12.98 -15.63
CA THR A 679 30.65 13.56 -14.29
C THR A 679 29.61 14.63 -13.97
N ALA A 680 29.35 15.57 -14.89
CA ALA A 680 28.48 16.71 -14.62
C ALA A 680 27.64 17.09 -15.84
N TRP A 681 26.35 17.30 -15.61
CA TRP A 681 25.37 17.64 -16.64
C TRP A 681 24.49 18.80 -16.21
N LYS A 682 24.07 19.59 -17.20
CA LYS A 682 23.15 20.72 -17.05
C LYS A 682 21.89 20.43 -17.85
N ILE A 683 20.76 20.37 -17.17
CA ILE A 683 19.43 20.22 -17.75
C ILE A 683 18.84 21.62 -17.92
N ILE A 684 18.44 21.96 -19.14
CA ILE A 684 17.97 23.31 -19.51
C ILE A 684 16.46 23.25 -19.71
N HIS A 685 15.71 23.97 -18.86
CA HIS A 685 14.25 24.09 -19.02
C HIS A 685 13.87 25.30 -19.87
N ASN A 686 14.56 26.41 -19.64
CA ASN A 686 14.43 27.66 -20.39
C ASN A 686 15.67 28.53 -20.11
N PRO A 687 15.82 29.73 -20.71
CA PRO A 687 16.99 30.59 -20.48
C PRO A 687 17.21 31.07 -19.03
N GLU A 688 16.24 30.87 -18.13
CA GLU A 688 16.26 31.32 -16.74
C GLU A 688 16.20 30.17 -15.73
N GLN A 689 16.00 28.92 -16.16
CA GLN A 689 15.81 27.77 -15.26
C GLN A 689 16.64 26.56 -15.70
N TYR A 690 17.48 26.09 -14.78
CA TYR A 690 18.49 25.07 -15.02
C TYR A 690 18.57 24.11 -13.85
N ASP A 691 18.84 22.84 -14.13
CA ASP A 691 19.17 21.88 -13.09
C ASP A 691 20.56 21.29 -13.34
N ILE A 692 21.30 21.00 -12.28
CA ILE A 692 22.64 20.41 -12.34
C ILE A 692 22.60 19.02 -11.73
N VAL A 693 23.19 18.06 -12.43
CA VAL A 693 23.38 16.68 -11.99
C VAL A 693 24.87 16.39 -11.95
N ILE A 694 25.36 15.90 -10.82
CA ILE A 694 26.76 15.48 -10.65
C ILE A 694 26.81 14.06 -10.14
N ASN A 695 27.61 13.23 -10.82
CA ASN A 695 28.01 11.90 -10.38
C ASN A 695 29.52 11.86 -10.22
N ASN A 696 30.00 11.65 -9.00
CA ASN A 696 31.42 11.81 -8.65
C ASN A 696 31.84 10.80 -7.56
N PRO A 697 31.81 9.51 -7.86
CA PRO A 697 32.00 8.47 -6.85
C PRO A 697 33.35 8.59 -6.10
N ASP A 698 34.37 9.10 -6.77
CA ASP A 698 35.70 9.34 -6.21
C ASP A 698 35.79 10.57 -5.26
N ARG A 699 34.72 11.38 -5.16
CA ARG A 699 34.67 12.63 -4.38
C ARG A 699 35.81 13.59 -4.71
N LYS A 700 36.19 13.64 -5.99
CA LYS A 700 37.18 14.59 -6.49
C LYS A 700 36.57 15.99 -6.49
N GLU A 701 37.41 17.02 -6.38
CA GLU A 701 36.94 18.38 -6.60
C GLU A 701 36.52 18.54 -8.07
N ILE A 702 35.30 19.02 -8.25
CA ILE A 702 34.68 19.34 -9.52
C ILE A 702 34.48 20.84 -9.55
N GLU A 703 34.96 21.48 -10.61
CA GLU A 703 34.77 22.90 -10.87
C GLU A 703 34.17 23.07 -12.26
N THR A 704 33.02 23.74 -12.31
CA THR A 704 32.33 24.16 -13.53
C THR A 704 32.12 25.67 -13.50
N ASP A 705 31.69 26.26 -14.61
CA ASP A 705 31.29 27.68 -14.67
C ASP A 705 30.06 28.01 -13.78
N ILE A 706 29.44 27.00 -13.16
CA ILE A 706 28.20 27.12 -12.40
C ILE A 706 28.45 26.86 -10.91
N LEU A 707 29.18 25.79 -10.59
CA LEU A 707 29.42 25.40 -9.22
C LEU A 707 30.75 24.65 -9.03
N ILE A 708 31.23 24.66 -7.79
CA ILE A 708 32.36 23.88 -7.28
C ILE A 708 31.83 22.92 -6.23
N THR A 709 32.20 21.65 -6.27
CA THR A 709 31.80 20.65 -5.27
C THR A 709 32.75 19.47 -5.22
N ASN A 710 32.75 18.74 -4.11
CA ASN A 710 33.31 17.38 -4.03
C ASN A 710 32.27 16.34 -3.61
N ALA A 711 30.98 16.68 -3.67
CA ALA A 711 29.89 15.75 -3.41
C ALA A 711 29.98 14.56 -4.36
N SER A 712 29.71 13.35 -3.84
CA SER A 712 29.68 12.13 -4.65
C SER A 712 28.46 12.03 -5.54
N LEU A 713 27.36 12.65 -5.12
CA LEU A 713 26.14 12.81 -5.90
C LEU A 713 25.55 14.17 -5.54
N LEU A 714 25.14 14.96 -6.54
CA LEU A 714 24.49 16.24 -6.31
C LEU A 714 23.41 16.51 -7.36
N PHE A 715 22.27 16.99 -6.88
CA PHE A 715 21.19 17.53 -7.71
C PHE A 715 20.91 18.96 -7.25
N ALA A 716 20.96 19.92 -8.17
CA ALA A 716 20.67 21.31 -7.84
C ALA A 716 19.65 21.89 -8.80
N CYS A 717 18.55 22.41 -8.28
CA CYS A 717 17.63 23.27 -9.02
C CYS A 717 18.09 24.72 -8.88
N LEU A 718 18.40 25.35 -10.00
CA LEU A 718 18.93 26.71 -10.08
C LEU A 718 18.05 27.57 -10.98
N ASP A 719 17.84 28.81 -10.60
CA ASP A 719 17.36 29.85 -11.51
C ASP A 719 18.53 30.75 -11.93
N LYS A 720 18.35 31.52 -13.01
CA LYS A 720 19.36 32.45 -13.53
C LYS A 720 18.73 33.81 -13.73
N ASN A 721 19.37 34.83 -13.17
CA ASN A 721 19.02 36.23 -13.37
C ASN A 721 20.15 36.97 -14.13
N ASN A 722 20.07 38.30 -14.20
CA ASN A 722 21.08 39.11 -14.88
C ASN A 722 22.46 39.09 -14.20
N GLU A 723 22.54 38.63 -12.94
CA GLU A 723 23.71 38.73 -12.08
C GLU A 723 24.35 37.36 -11.79
N GLY A 724 23.69 36.24 -12.09
CA GLY A 724 24.27 34.89 -12.02
C GLY A 724 23.25 33.79 -11.74
N PHE A 725 23.72 32.65 -11.21
CA PHE A 725 22.86 31.55 -10.78
C PHE A 725 22.39 31.74 -9.34
N VAL A 726 21.13 31.40 -9.09
CA VAL A 726 20.47 31.46 -7.78
C VAL A 726 19.98 30.06 -7.44
N PRO A 727 20.51 29.41 -6.40
CA PRO A 727 20.05 28.08 -6.02
C PRO A 727 18.65 28.14 -5.39
N LEU A 728 17.76 27.23 -5.80
CA LEU A 728 16.43 27.02 -5.22
C LEU A 728 16.44 25.86 -4.24
N THR A 729 16.97 24.72 -4.67
CA THR A 729 17.21 23.56 -3.81
C THR A 729 18.45 22.82 -4.27
N ILE A 730 19.32 22.45 -3.33
CA ILE A 730 20.49 21.61 -3.59
C ILE A 730 20.41 20.39 -2.69
N LEU A 731 20.39 19.21 -3.30
CA LEU A 731 20.61 17.92 -2.67
C LEU A 731 22.05 17.50 -2.93
N ALA A 732 22.81 17.18 -1.89
CA ALA A 732 24.17 16.67 -2.03
C ALA A 732 24.47 15.53 -1.06
N LYS A 733 25.20 14.52 -1.54
CA LYS A 733 25.65 13.35 -0.79
C LYS A 733 27.16 13.26 -0.84
N GLY A 734 27.79 12.92 0.29
CA GLY A 734 29.19 12.48 0.31
C GLY A 734 30.26 13.57 0.10
N GLY A 735 29.91 14.86 0.14
CA GLY A 735 30.84 15.98 -0.04
C GLY A 735 31.10 16.77 1.25
N SER A 736 32.10 17.64 1.24
CA SER A 736 32.40 18.60 2.31
C SER A 736 32.16 20.07 1.93
N GLU A 737 32.08 20.37 0.63
CA GLU A 737 31.97 21.75 0.16
C GLU A 737 31.13 21.84 -1.11
N ILE A 738 30.29 22.86 -1.19
CA ILE A 738 29.52 23.23 -2.38
C ILE A 738 29.61 24.76 -2.50
N THR A 739 29.99 25.25 -3.66
CA THR A 739 29.98 26.67 -4.00
C THR A 739 29.19 26.88 -5.27
N VAL A 740 28.12 27.69 -5.27
CA VAL A 740 27.43 28.11 -6.51
C VAL A 740 27.92 29.50 -6.92
N GLN A 741 28.29 29.66 -8.18
CA GLN A 741 28.78 30.92 -8.76
C GLN A 741 27.58 31.83 -9.13
N GLY A 742 27.40 32.96 -8.44
CA GLY A 742 26.28 33.89 -8.67
C GLY A 742 26.40 35.24 -7.95
N GLU A 743 25.27 35.92 -7.69
CA GLU A 743 25.12 37.26 -7.06
C GLU A 743 25.69 37.36 -5.62
N GLY A 744 26.31 36.28 -5.16
CA GLY A 744 27.21 36.09 -4.03
C GLY A 744 27.92 34.73 -4.18
N LEU A 745 29.05 34.53 -3.50
CA LEU A 745 29.63 33.19 -3.30
C LEU A 745 28.72 32.39 -2.36
N TRP A 746 27.83 31.58 -2.92
CA TRP A 746 26.98 30.66 -2.17
C TRP A 746 27.81 29.47 -1.70
N GLN A 747 28.49 29.60 -0.56
CA GLN A 747 29.35 28.57 0.00
C GLN A 747 28.65 27.79 1.12
N PHE A 748 28.70 26.47 1.00
CA PHE A 748 28.09 25.54 1.94
C PHE A 748 29.13 24.53 2.39
N LYS A 749 29.30 24.38 3.71
CA LYS A 749 30.04 23.25 4.29
C LYS A 749 29.08 22.10 4.54
N THR A 750 29.50 20.91 4.15
CA THR A 750 28.72 19.68 4.36
C THR A 750 29.54 18.66 5.15
N ASP A 751 28.85 17.70 5.77
CA ASP A 751 29.43 16.50 6.38
C ASP A 751 29.52 15.39 5.31
N PRO A 752 30.72 14.89 4.98
CA PRO A 752 30.89 13.81 4.00
C PRO A 752 30.15 12.50 4.33
N LYS A 753 29.59 12.37 5.53
CA LYS A 753 28.81 11.21 5.98
C LYS A 753 27.30 11.40 5.92
N LYS A 754 26.81 12.59 5.57
CA LYS A 754 25.37 12.89 5.54
C LYS A 754 24.92 13.33 4.16
N ILE A 755 23.61 13.29 3.95
CA ILE A 755 22.92 13.94 2.85
C ILE A 755 22.48 15.33 3.32
N PHE A 756 22.67 16.33 2.47
CA PHE A 756 22.32 17.72 2.75
C PHE A 756 21.26 18.21 1.77
N PHE A 757 20.29 18.94 2.32
CA PHE A 757 19.32 19.71 1.57
C PHE A 757 19.47 21.18 1.95
N TYR A 758 19.79 22.00 0.96
CA TYR A 758 19.69 23.44 1.08
C TYR A 758 18.45 23.90 0.32
N GLN A 759 17.50 24.53 0.99
CA GLN A 759 16.32 25.13 0.37
C GLN A 759 16.35 26.64 0.61
N PHE A 760 16.18 27.41 -0.45
CA PHE A 760 16.31 28.87 -0.41
C PHE A 760 14.95 29.52 -0.60
N ALA A 761 14.51 30.25 0.43
CA ALA A 761 13.25 30.98 0.39
C ALA A 761 13.41 32.29 -0.40
N GLY A 762 13.59 32.22 -1.72
CA GLY A 762 13.43 33.34 -2.67
C GLY A 762 14.13 34.68 -2.37
N VAL A 763 15.07 34.74 -1.41
CA VAL A 763 15.76 35.96 -0.99
C VAL A 763 17.25 35.67 -0.94
N VAL A 764 18.02 36.42 -1.74
CA VAL A 764 19.49 36.46 -1.70
C VAL A 764 19.91 36.89 -0.27
N PRO A 765 20.68 36.09 0.48
CA PRO A 765 21.22 36.54 1.76
C PRO A 765 22.21 37.66 1.51
N GLU A 766 21.96 38.85 2.05
CA GLU A 766 23.02 39.83 2.26
C GLU A 766 24.01 39.25 3.30
N TYR A 767 25.29 39.22 2.94
CA TYR A 767 26.38 38.76 3.79
C TYR A 767 26.37 39.45 5.17
N PRO A 768 26.64 38.71 6.27
CA PRO A 768 27.12 39.35 7.48
C PRO A 768 28.56 39.85 7.25
N ASP A 769 28.80 41.10 7.65
CA ASP A 769 30.10 41.77 7.71
C ASP A 769 31.23 40.88 8.25
N GLU A 770 32.45 41.15 7.75
CA GLU A 770 33.76 40.59 8.12
C GLU A 770 34.07 40.66 9.64
N SER A 771 33.35 39.92 10.47
CA SER A 771 33.70 39.64 11.85
C SER A 771 33.79 38.13 12.01
N GLY A 772 35.03 37.63 11.95
CA GLY A 772 35.36 36.20 12.00
C GLY A 772 34.98 35.53 13.31
N THR A 773 33.72 35.11 13.42
CA THR A 773 33.31 34.05 14.33
C THR A 773 32.71 32.93 13.51
N GLU A 774 33.45 31.83 13.41
CA GLU A 774 32.97 30.57 12.86
C GLU A 774 31.64 30.18 13.54
N PRO A 775 30.62 29.70 12.79
CA PRO A 775 29.50 29.02 13.42
C PRO A 775 30.04 27.71 14.00
N GLU A 776 29.98 27.57 15.33
CA GLU A 776 30.34 26.32 16.00
C GLU A 776 29.50 25.16 15.47
N ASP A 777 30.18 24.11 15.02
CA ASP A 777 29.65 22.78 14.77
C ASP A 777 28.84 22.32 16.00
N VAL A 778 27.55 22.06 15.84
CA VAL A 778 26.80 21.27 16.83
C VAL A 778 26.59 19.89 16.21
N PRO A 779 27.29 18.84 16.71
CA PRO A 779 26.96 17.45 16.41
C PRO A 779 25.47 17.19 16.74
N LEU A 780 24.91 16.02 16.41
CA LEU A 780 23.71 15.57 17.16
C LEU A 780 24.17 15.31 18.61
N GLY A 781 24.23 16.39 19.37
CA GLY A 781 24.53 16.51 20.79
C GLY A 781 23.32 17.12 21.49
N GLU A 782 23.48 17.40 22.79
CA GLU A 782 22.41 17.84 23.69
C GLU A 782 21.39 18.80 23.06
N PHE A 783 20.13 18.65 23.46
CA PHE A 783 19.01 19.48 23.01
C PHE A 783 19.38 20.97 22.95
N SER A 784 19.30 21.53 21.74
CA SER A 784 19.68 22.91 21.44
C SER A 784 18.45 23.71 20.98
N PHE A 785 18.40 25.01 21.30
CA PHE A 785 17.31 25.90 20.90
C PHE A 785 17.83 27.33 20.86
N LYS A 786 17.73 27.99 19.71
CA LYS A 786 18.23 29.35 19.47
C LYS A 786 17.30 30.10 18.51
N VAL A 787 17.10 31.38 18.78
CA VAL A 787 16.46 32.30 17.82
C VAL A 787 17.55 33.07 17.07
N VAL A 788 17.46 33.09 15.75
CA VAL A 788 18.29 33.90 14.84
C VAL A 788 17.42 34.94 14.16
N ASN A 789 18.01 36.05 13.73
CA ASN A 789 17.27 37.19 13.15
C ASN A 789 16.12 37.64 14.06
N ASN A 790 16.40 37.83 15.35
CA ASN A 790 15.40 38.04 16.40
C ASN A 790 14.74 39.43 16.38
N ILE A 791 14.81 40.17 15.27
CA ILE A 791 14.16 41.46 15.05
C ILE A 791 13.31 41.38 13.78
N ILE A 792 12.00 41.54 13.93
CA ILE A 792 11.03 41.59 12.83
C ILE A 792 10.62 43.05 12.63
N SER A 793 10.87 43.59 11.43
CA SER A 793 10.57 44.98 11.09
C SER A 793 9.57 45.07 9.92
N SER A 794 8.56 45.93 10.07
CA SER A 794 7.56 46.22 9.02
C SER A 794 8.16 46.79 7.74
N LYS A 795 9.40 47.30 7.79
CA LYS A 795 10.09 47.92 6.65
C LYS A 795 10.85 46.94 5.75
N THR A 796 11.09 45.71 6.22
CA THR A 796 12.07 44.78 5.62
C THR A 796 11.49 43.40 5.31
N SER A 797 10.18 43.17 5.53
CA SER A 797 9.52 41.86 5.32
C SER A 797 10.26 40.68 5.96
N GLN A 798 10.88 40.90 7.13
CA GLN A 798 11.71 39.92 7.83
C GLN A 798 10.88 38.94 8.68
N SER A 799 11.36 37.71 8.82
CA SER A 799 10.90 36.74 9.82
C SER A 799 12.05 36.38 10.77
N ALA A 800 11.71 35.98 11.99
CA ALA A 800 12.68 35.46 12.95
C ALA A 800 12.82 33.95 12.78
N GLY A 801 14.05 33.47 12.61
CA GLY A 801 14.35 32.05 12.51
C GLY A 801 14.52 31.42 13.89
N ILE A 802 14.06 30.18 14.04
CA ILE A 802 14.15 29.39 15.25
C ILE A 802 14.85 28.09 14.86
N ILE A 803 16.09 27.93 15.34
CA ILE A 803 16.92 26.76 15.08
C ILE A 803 16.94 25.91 16.34
N TYR A 804 16.69 24.61 16.22
CA TYR A 804 16.72 23.71 17.36
C TYR A 804 17.18 22.31 16.98
N THR A 805 17.82 21.63 17.92
CA THR A 805 18.29 20.25 17.77
C THR A 805 17.50 19.37 18.72
N VAL A 806 16.93 18.29 18.17
CA VAL A 806 16.29 17.24 18.93
C VAL A 806 17.25 16.04 18.94
N PRO A 807 17.77 15.61 20.10
CA PRO A 807 18.76 14.54 20.17
C PRO A 807 18.13 13.14 20.20
N ASP A 808 16.87 13.03 20.62
CA ASP A 808 16.13 11.77 20.83
C ASP A 808 14.68 11.94 20.33
N PRO A 809 13.95 10.89 19.94
CA PRO A 809 12.54 11.03 19.60
C PRO A 809 11.71 11.52 20.79
N GLY A 810 10.74 12.40 20.55
CA GLY A 810 9.82 12.82 21.62
C GLY A 810 8.85 13.93 21.25
N HIS A 811 7.97 14.29 22.19
CA HIS A 811 7.00 15.37 21.98
C HIS A 811 7.68 16.74 22.13
N LEU A 812 7.63 17.53 21.06
CA LEU A 812 8.16 18.90 21.03
C LEU A 812 7.01 19.89 20.90
N PHE A 813 7.03 20.92 21.73
CA PHE A 813 6.18 22.08 21.51
C PHE A 813 6.95 23.39 21.53
N ILE A 814 6.69 24.25 20.52
CA ILE A 814 7.24 25.61 20.41
C ILE A 814 6.09 26.59 20.24
N ARG A 815 6.00 27.57 21.14
CA ARG A 815 4.94 28.58 21.16
C ARG A 815 5.50 29.99 21.34
N ILE A 816 4.86 30.94 20.67
CA ILE A 816 5.10 32.38 20.82
C ILE A 816 4.13 32.93 21.86
N TYR A 817 4.65 33.75 22.77
CA TYR A 817 3.90 34.43 23.82
C TYR A 817 4.07 35.93 23.71
N SER A 818 3.00 36.65 24.03
CA SER A 818 2.98 38.10 24.18
C SER A 818 3.81 38.54 25.40
N PRO A 819 4.11 39.85 25.53
CA PRO A 819 4.76 40.39 26.72
C PRO A 819 3.98 40.13 28.04
N ASP A 820 2.66 39.99 27.98
CA ASP A 820 1.80 39.66 29.14
C ASP A 820 1.61 38.13 29.35
N GLY A 821 2.31 37.30 28.58
CA GLY A 821 2.35 35.84 28.76
C GLY A 821 1.19 35.07 28.14
N LYS A 822 0.40 35.69 27.25
CA LYS A 822 -0.64 35.01 26.47
C LYS A 822 -0.03 34.35 25.24
N ILE A 823 -0.56 33.19 24.85
CA ILE A 823 -0.14 32.51 23.62
C ILE A 823 -0.60 33.34 22.42
N ILE A 824 0.33 33.63 21.53
CA ILE A 824 0.12 34.37 20.28
C ILE A 824 0.03 33.41 19.10
N LYS A 825 0.90 32.40 19.07
CA LYS A 825 0.95 31.40 17.99
C LYS A 825 1.61 30.12 18.47
N THR A 826 1.02 28.97 18.14
CA THR A 826 1.69 27.67 18.26
C THR A 826 2.40 27.36 16.95
N LEU A 827 3.73 27.16 17.00
CA LEU A 827 4.56 26.89 15.83
C LEU A 827 4.74 25.38 15.60
N ILE A 828 4.83 24.60 16.68
CA ILE A 828 4.86 23.14 16.63
C ILE A 828 4.27 22.57 17.93
N ASP A 829 3.56 21.45 17.84
CA ASP A 829 3.02 20.69 18.98
C ASP A 829 2.78 19.23 18.54
N GLN A 830 3.86 18.45 18.36
CA GLN A 830 3.81 17.09 17.80
C GLN A 830 5.00 16.22 18.24
N GLN A 831 4.95 14.93 17.89
CA GLN A 831 6.12 14.05 17.96
C GLN A 831 7.14 14.43 16.88
N VAL A 832 8.41 14.45 17.25
CA VAL A 832 9.54 14.76 16.36
C VAL A 832 10.64 13.72 16.55
N GLU A 833 11.36 13.45 15.47
CA GLU A 833 12.51 12.54 15.45
C GLU A 833 13.82 13.30 15.75
N PRO A 834 14.95 12.61 15.98
CA PRO A 834 16.23 13.25 16.19
C PRO A 834 16.73 13.96 14.93
N ASP A 835 16.75 15.30 14.92
CA ASP A 835 17.31 16.09 13.83
C ASP A 835 17.61 17.54 14.25
N ASN A 836 18.25 18.30 13.36
CA ASN A 836 18.33 19.75 13.40
C ASN A 836 17.18 20.34 12.58
N TYR A 837 16.40 21.21 13.22
CA TYR A 837 15.22 21.80 12.63
C TYR A 837 15.33 23.32 12.57
N VAL A 838 14.68 23.90 11.56
CA VAL A 838 14.53 25.35 11.41
C VAL A 838 13.05 25.68 11.21
N LEU A 839 12.52 26.55 12.06
CA LEU A 839 11.20 27.17 11.92
C LEU A 839 11.35 28.67 11.75
N SER A 840 10.31 29.35 11.28
CA SER A 840 10.28 30.81 11.25
C SER A 840 8.98 31.35 11.83
N TRP A 841 9.05 32.57 12.37
CA TRP A 841 7.88 33.35 12.78
C TRP A 841 7.93 34.72 12.13
N ASP A 842 6.85 35.09 11.47
CA ASP A 842 6.67 36.30 10.66
C ASP A 842 6.03 37.48 11.42
N GLY A 843 5.86 37.34 12.74
CA GLY A 843 5.23 38.37 13.56
C GLY A 843 3.71 38.45 13.37
N THR A 844 3.06 37.31 13.13
CA THR A 844 1.59 37.17 13.08
C THR A 844 1.05 36.29 14.22
N ASP A 845 -0.23 36.44 14.56
CA ASP A 845 -0.94 35.54 15.47
C ASP A 845 -1.51 34.29 14.76
N GLU A 846 -2.24 33.43 15.47
CA GLU A 846 -2.87 32.21 14.91
C GLU A 846 -3.90 32.49 13.78
N THR A 847 -4.43 33.71 13.72
CA THR A 847 -5.38 34.13 12.68
C THR A 847 -4.71 34.81 11.48
N GLY A 848 -3.37 34.88 11.49
CA GLY A 848 -2.57 35.53 10.45
C GLY A 848 -2.50 37.05 10.60
N ASN A 849 -3.02 37.63 11.70
CA ASN A 849 -2.99 39.07 11.91
C ASN A 849 -1.63 39.53 12.44
N PRO A 850 -1.07 40.64 11.91
CA PRO A 850 0.11 41.31 12.43
C PRO A 850 0.03 41.60 13.93
N VAL A 851 1.04 41.17 14.69
CA VAL A 851 1.17 41.56 16.11
C VAL A 851 1.80 42.94 16.25
N GLY A 852 1.48 43.65 17.34
CA GLY A 852 1.98 44.99 17.62
C GLY A 852 3.46 45.03 18.01
N SER A 853 4.09 46.21 17.96
CA SER A 853 5.48 46.39 18.38
C SER A 853 5.69 45.96 19.83
N GLY A 854 6.71 45.17 20.11
CA GLY A 854 6.97 44.62 21.44
C GLY A 854 7.97 43.48 21.46
N VAL A 855 8.32 43.02 22.67
CA VAL A 855 9.19 41.86 22.88
C VAL A 855 8.32 40.63 23.14
N TYR A 856 8.36 39.68 22.23
CA TYR A 856 7.66 38.41 22.31
C TYR A 856 8.60 37.32 22.81
N HIS A 857 8.04 36.35 23.52
CA HIS A 857 8.80 35.24 24.10
C HIS A 857 8.53 33.96 23.31
N VAL A 858 9.57 33.26 22.89
CA VAL A 858 9.47 31.93 22.31
C VAL A 858 9.77 30.92 23.41
N LYS A 859 8.85 29.98 23.66
CA LYS A 859 9.09 28.87 24.58
C LYS A 859 9.14 27.58 23.79
N CYS A 860 10.18 26.79 24.04
CA CYS A 860 10.34 25.45 23.53
C CYS A 860 10.40 24.45 24.69
N VAL A 861 9.70 23.33 24.57
CA VAL A 861 9.74 22.24 25.54
C VAL A 861 9.82 20.91 24.82
N PHE A 862 10.77 20.10 25.27
CA PHE A 862 11.08 18.78 24.74
C PHE A 862 11.53 17.87 25.89
N GLY A 863 10.76 16.83 26.21
CA GLY A 863 11.00 16.02 27.41
C GLY A 863 11.08 16.89 28.67
N ASP A 864 12.19 16.77 29.42
CA ASP A 864 12.47 17.59 30.61
C ASP A 864 13.15 18.94 30.29
N HIS A 865 13.47 19.21 29.02
CA HIS A 865 14.11 20.46 28.60
C HIS A 865 13.07 21.55 28.37
N THR A 866 13.31 22.75 28.93
CA THR A 866 12.56 23.97 28.63
C THR A 866 13.52 25.10 28.30
N LYS A 867 13.35 25.73 27.15
CA LYS A 867 14.15 26.87 26.68
C LYS A 867 13.25 28.06 26.36
N HIS A 868 13.81 29.25 26.56
CA HIS A 868 13.12 30.52 26.36
C HIS A 868 14.02 31.49 25.61
N GLU A 869 13.50 32.05 24.51
CA GLU A 869 14.18 33.07 23.71
C GLU A 869 13.26 34.26 23.47
N LYS A 870 13.79 35.35 22.90
CA LYS A 870 13.04 36.58 22.65
C LYS A 870 13.11 37.00 21.18
N ILE A 871 11.99 37.47 20.66
CA ILE A 871 11.87 38.11 19.35
C ILE A 871 11.32 39.52 19.55
N VAL A 872 11.93 40.52 18.93
CA VAL A 872 11.48 41.91 18.95
C VAL A 872 10.71 42.19 17.67
N VAL A 873 9.48 42.67 17.78
CA VAL A 873 8.69 43.15 16.64
C VAL A 873 8.68 44.67 16.67
N ILE A 874 8.97 45.29 15.53
CA ILE A 874 8.96 46.74 15.30
C ILE A 874 8.05 47.02 14.10
N ARG A 875 6.86 47.57 14.36
CA ARG A 875 5.92 48.02 13.33
C ARG A 875 6.12 49.48 12.96
#